data_AF-A0AAU5I4A5-F1
#
_entry.id   AF-A0AAU5I4A5-F1
#
_cell.length_a   1.000
_cell.length_b   1.000
_cell.length_c   1.000
_cell.angle_alpha   90.00
_cell.angle_beta   90.00
_cell.angle_gamma   90.00
#
_symmetry.space_group_name_H-M   'P 1'
#
loop_
_entity.id
_entity.type
_entity.pdbx_description
1 polymer ?
#
loop_
_entity_poly.entity_id
_entity_poly.type
_entity_poly.pdbx_seq_one_letter_code
_entity_poly.pdbx_strand_id
1 'polypeptide(L)'
;MFTGIDEVGWASLRHAYGSAEDVPGLLRGLASRDPVERASALDGMYGAVHHQGIVYDATLACVPFLLALAACEEVADRGGLVELLVSIGQGHAPEGEVVDTGDGRGSADAAVRAGAEVFVALLGDRDSGVRRAAAEALVRFLDQPARVLGLLRRRIAVERDDRVLLALTESVGLFVRGHPAHAPEALDILLMLGTPPYDPGLRLAALGQLAGCAPDLLPADLVPTVVELLGERSEQRRSGRSAPTESDHADPDTLAGRLRRLRPSDEEGALLLRTLHTALGGRVGDRIALLEGQLTSPDPADRCNGVWMSAGLFREWRADYAVPVQLIGEQLAAGTPPLLGAAVSDRLRDAAVSVLGDLFHLAAPAADHLHALVTSRPDLWVHRWERRAPTLGGPLKSLARSGDPRATPVLAQVLAQPLVPDDLGRVIVHLGRAAAPLAPALRHRLGQVPLDSPETYDRAVPLLSALTALADREAVPEVLRLLGGMADGVRSRHRVVESAVRALDAFGGDAEEVVPVLRGLLESECAGIAAGALWSAEGDASAVLPVLIRELAEPDPQRRGTAAEALARLGSAARVAAPGLARLVGADSVWERAAGACALWRVTGEAERVLPVLRSAWEEHPEVRGTIAACLLGMEAAGAPLHDLVEAELAAPRRHLVRSGGHGGLDVLEDERLLERCREVRGA
;
A
#
# COMPACT_ATOMS: atom_id res chain seq x y z
N MET A 1 37.85 15.32 18.05
CA MET A 1 36.45 14.88 17.82
C MET A 1 35.42 15.58 18.70
N PHE A 2 35.61 15.75 20.03
CA PHE A 2 34.58 16.37 20.91
C PHE A 2 34.92 17.78 21.43
N THR A 3 35.79 18.51 20.75
CA THR A 3 36.15 19.88 21.16
C THR A 3 34.92 20.77 21.15
N GLY A 4 34.62 21.47 22.26
CA GLY A 4 33.46 22.34 22.40
C GLY A 4 32.14 21.62 22.70
N ILE A 5 32.12 20.29 22.91
CA ILE A 5 30.87 19.57 23.17
C ILE A 5 30.17 20.04 24.45
N ASP A 6 30.93 20.39 25.49
CA ASP A 6 30.38 20.85 26.77
C ASP A 6 30.06 22.36 26.77
N GLU A 7 30.41 23.08 25.70
CA GLU A 7 30.08 24.50 25.50
C GLU A 7 28.69 24.69 24.87
N VAL A 8 28.16 23.64 24.23
CA VAL A 8 26.80 23.63 23.70
C VAL A 8 25.80 23.49 24.85
N GLY A 9 24.83 24.40 24.91
CA GLY A 9 23.77 24.38 25.92
C GLY A 9 22.71 23.29 25.67
N TRP A 10 23.10 22.01 25.73
CA TRP A 10 22.24 20.87 25.38
C TRP A 10 20.89 20.86 26.11
N ALA A 11 20.86 21.29 27.37
CA ALA A 11 19.63 21.43 28.16
C ALA A 11 18.60 22.42 27.60
N SER A 12 19.06 23.37 26.79
CA SER A 12 18.20 24.36 26.12
C SER A 12 17.75 23.93 24.72
N LEU A 13 18.38 22.89 24.15
CA LEU A 13 18.05 22.35 22.85
C LEU A 13 17.02 21.22 22.97
N ARG A 14 16.33 20.91 21.87
CA ARG A 14 15.30 19.87 21.83
C ARG A 14 15.54 18.82 20.75
N HIS A 15 14.98 17.65 21.01
CA HIS A 15 14.84 16.55 20.08
C HIS A 15 13.41 15.99 20.18
N ALA A 16 13.09 14.87 19.54
CA ALA A 16 11.72 14.32 19.47
C ALA A 16 11.01 14.14 20.82
N TYR A 17 11.75 13.84 21.89
CA TYR A 17 11.19 13.53 23.22
C TYR A 17 11.42 14.62 24.28
N GLY A 18 11.81 15.84 23.89
CA GLY A 18 12.06 16.95 24.82
C GLY A 18 13.52 17.39 24.84
N SER A 19 14.07 17.61 26.03
CA SER A 19 15.43 18.16 26.25
C SER A 19 16.53 17.25 25.68
N ALA A 20 17.61 17.84 25.15
CA ALA A 20 18.73 17.14 24.54
C ALA A 20 19.94 16.90 25.47
N GLU A 21 19.75 16.92 26.80
CA GLU A 21 20.83 16.68 27.79
C GLU A 21 21.53 15.33 27.66
N ASP A 22 20.86 14.35 27.06
CA ASP A 22 21.35 12.99 26.81
C ASP A 22 22.22 12.87 25.55
N VAL A 23 22.11 13.83 24.62
CA VAL A 23 22.80 13.83 23.32
C VAL A 23 24.33 13.76 23.42
N PRO A 24 25.02 14.43 24.37
CA PRO A 24 26.46 14.24 24.58
C PRO A 24 26.83 12.80 24.93
N GLY A 25 25.94 12.08 25.62
CA GLY A 25 26.11 10.65 25.90
C GLY A 25 26.06 9.83 24.61
N LEU A 26 25.08 10.09 23.75
CA LEU A 26 24.96 9.45 22.43
C LEU A 26 26.20 9.72 21.56
N LEU A 27 26.62 10.98 21.44
CA LEU A 27 27.80 11.36 20.64
C LEU A 27 29.08 10.67 21.12
N ARG A 28 29.27 10.55 22.44
CA ARG A 28 30.41 9.79 23.01
C ARG A 28 30.26 8.29 22.77
N GLY A 29 29.05 7.75 22.87
CA GLY A 29 28.74 6.35 22.60
C GLY A 29 29.06 5.92 21.17
N LEU A 30 28.86 6.80 20.18
CA LEU A 30 29.26 6.56 18.77
C LEU A 30 30.77 6.32 18.60
N ALA A 31 31.59 6.82 19.53
CA ALA A 31 33.03 6.62 19.53
C ALA A 31 33.50 5.47 20.42
N SER A 32 32.58 4.73 21.03
CA SER A 32 32.93 3.65 21.95
C SER A 32 33.70 2.54 21.26
N ARG A 33 34.59 1.88 22.00
CA ARG A 33 35.24 0.65 21.53
C ARG A 33 34.27 -0.54 21.55
N ASP A 34 33.18 -0.47 22.32
CA ASP A 34 32.14 -1.49 22.35
C ASP A 34 31.19 -1.35 21.15
N PRO A 35 31.10 -2.35 20.26
CA PRO A 35 30.18 -2.32 19.13
C PRO A 35 28.70 -2.23 19.53
N VAL A 36 28.30 -2.79 20.67
CA VAL A 36 26.90 -2.75 21.13
C VAL A 36 26.53 -1.33 21.56
N GLU A 37 27.44 -0.65 22.26
CA GLU A 37 27.26 0.73 22.67
C GLU A 37 27.20 1.67 21.45
N ARG A 38 28.07 1.48 20.44
CA ARG A 38 28.01 2.25 19.19
C ARG A 38 26.70 2.07 18.45
N ALA A 39 26.23 0.84 18.29
CA ALA A 39 24.97 0.55 17.62
C ALA A 39 23.79 1.18 18.36
N SER A 40 23.74 1.03 19.70
CA SER A 40 22.70 1.63 20.53
C SER A 40 22.72 3.16 20.47
N ALA A 41 23.90 3.77 20.41
CA ALA A 41 24.05 5.21 20.25
C ALA A 41 23.55 5.69 18.88
N LEU A 42 23.86 4.96 17.79
CA LEU A 42 23.36 5.27 16.45
C LEU A 42 21.84 5.13 16.36
N ASP A 43 21.27 4.08 16.95
CA ASP A 43 19.81 3.91 17.08
C ASP A 43 19.19 5.05 17.88
N GLY A 44 19.84 5.48 18.96
CA GLY A 44 19.42 6.66 19.73
C GLY A 44 19.44 7.95 18.91
N MET A 45 20.44 8.13 18.03
CA MET A 45 20.50 9.27 17.12
C MET A 45 19.32 9.26 16.13
N TYR A 46 19.00 8.13 15.51
CA TYR A 46 17.82 8.03 14.63
C TYR A 46 16.49 8.11 15.40
N GLY A 47 16.45 7.57 16.61
CA GLY A 47 15.23 7.47 17.42
C GLY A 47 14.81 8.77 18.09
N ALA A 48 15.77 9.58 18.54
CA ALA A 48 15.50 10.82 19.27
C ALA A 48 15.95 12.06 18.49
N VAL A 49 17.20 12.07 18.01
CA VAL A 49 17.86 13.25 17.42
C VAL A 49 17.45 13.48 15.96
N HIS A 50 17.10 12.46 15.19
CA HIS A 50 16.63 12.57 13.80
C HIS A 50 15.37 11.72 13.55
N HIS A 51 14.47 11.75 14.53
CA HIS A 51 13.24 10.94 14.51
C HIS A 51 12.39 11.25 13.27
N GLN A 52 12.08 10.20 12.50
CA GLN A 52 11.28 10.26 11.28
C GLN A 52 11.81 11.28 10.24
N GLY A 53 13.13 11.53 10.22
CA GLY A 53 13.74 12.46 9.29
C GLY A 53 13.58 13.94 9.65
N ILE A 54 12.98 14.25 10.80
CA ILE A 54 12.81 15.63 11.29
C ILE A 54 14.15 16.18 11.76
N VAL A 55 14.40 17.46 11.46
CA VAL A 55 15.58 18.21 11.91
C VAL A 55 15.19 19.11 13.06
N TYR A 56 15.72 18.83 14.24
CA TYR A 56 15.60 19.64 15.45
C TYR A 56 16.83 20.53 15.65
N ASP A 57 16.76 21.46 16.58
CA ASP A 57 17.89 22.28 17.01
C ASP A 57 19.03 21.42 17.60
N ALA A 58 18.72 20.34 18.33
CA ALA A 58 19.74 19.36 18.74
C ALA A 58 20.35 18.60 17.56
N THR A 59 19.59 18.32 16.49
CA THR A 59 20.10 17.68 15.27
C THR A 59 21.16 18.54 14.61
N LEU A 60 20.88 19.84 14.46
CA LEU A 60 21.81 20.81 13.89
C LEU A 60 23.09 20.92 14.73
N ALA A 61 22.95 20.99 16.05
CA ALA A 61 24.09 21.07 16.96
C ALA A 61 25.01 19.83 16.90
N CYS A 62 24.50 18.67 16.51
CA CYS A 62 25.28 17.44 16.35
C CYS A 62 26.17 17.41 15.11
N VAL A 63 25.82 18.15 14.04
CA VAL A 63 26.48 18.03 12.72
C VAL A 63 28.02 18.20 12.78
N PRO A 64 28.58 19.21 13.46
CA PRO A 64 30.03 19.37 13.54
C PRO A 64 30.74 18.19 14.23
N PHE A 65 30.11 17.61 15.27
CA PHE A 65 30.65 16.47 15.99
C PHE A 65 30.57 15.19 15.17
N LEU A 66 29.47 14.97 14.46
CA LEU A 66 29.30 13.84 13.53
C LEU A 66 30.32 13.89 12.39
N LEU A 67 30.57 15.07 11.81
CA LEU A 67 31.63 15.26 10.81
C LEU A 67 33.03 14.96 11.39
N ALA A 68 33.31 15.44 12.60
CA ALA A 68 34.58 15.19 13.27
C ALA A 68 34.79 13.71 13.63
N LEU A 69 33.71 13.00 14.00
CA LEU A 69 33.72 11.55 14.24
C LEU A 69 33.96 10.77 12.94
N ALA A 70 33.26 11.13 11.85
CA ALA A 70 33.43 10.50 10.55
C ALA A 70 34.85 10.69 9.98
N ALA A 71 35.52 11.80 10.30
CA ALA A 71 36.90 12.06 9.88
C ALA A 71 37.98 11.33 10.71
N CYS A 72 37.63 10.75 11.86
CA CYS A 72 38.58 10.18 12.81
C CYS A 72 38.84 8.70 12.49
N GLU A 73 40.00 8.34 11.96
CA GLU A 73 40.29 6.95 11.52
C GLU A 73 40.17 5.90 12.64
N GLU A 74 40.35 6.28 13.91
CA GLU A 74 40.22 5.39 15.05
C GLU A 74 38.77 5.01 15.39
N VAL A 75 37.78 5.75 14.86
CA VAL A 75 36.35 5.46 15.06
C VAL A 75 35.94 4.34 14.10
N ALA A 76 35.32 3.29 14.66
CA ALA A 76 34.73 2.19 13.89
C ALA A 76 33.33 2.56 13.38
N ASP A 77 32.81 1.82 12.40
CA ASP A 77 31.44 1.96 11.86
C ASP A 77 31.11 3.36 11.29
N ARG A 78 32.13 4.09 10.82
CA ARG A 78 32.00 5.46 10.29
C ARG A 78 31.06 5.58 9.09
N GLY A 79 30.83 4.48 8.35
CA GLY A 79 29.84 4.46 7.26
C GLY A 79 28.44 4.86 7.74
N GLY A 80 28.00 4.35 8.89
CA GLY A 80 26.69 4.70 9.47
C GLY A 80 26.60 6.17 9.91
N LEU A 81 27.73 6.78 10.31
CA LEU A 81 27.77 8.22 10.61
C LEU A 81 27.60 9.08 9.36
N VAL A 82 28.21 8.66 8.25
CA VAL A 82 28.04 9.34 6.95
C VAL A 82 26.61 9.19 6.44
N GLU A 83 25.99 8.01 6.58
CA GLU A 83 24.58 7.81 6.23
C GLU A 83 23.64 8.68 7.08
N LEU A 84 23.90 8.81 8.38
CA LEU A 84 23.17 9.72 9.26
C LEU A 84 23.32 11.19 8.81
N LEU A 85 24.55 11.63 8.49
CA LEU A 85 24.79 12.97 7.96
C LEU A 85 24.06 13.23 6.64
N VAL A 86 24.02 12.24 5.74
CA VAL A 86 23.24 12.29 4.50
C VAL A 86 21.75 12.44 4.79
N SER A 87 21.21 11.67 5.74
CA SER A 87 19.80 11.77 6.16
C SER A 87 19.47 13.16 6.73
N ILE A 88 20.31 13.67 7.64
CA ILE A 88 20.16 14.98 8.27
C ILE A 88 20.17 16.09 7.21
N GLY A 89 21.14 16.07 6.28
CA GLY A 89 21.25 17.09 5.25
C GLY A 89 20.12 17.06 4.21
N GLN A 90 19.41 15.95 4.05
CA GLN A 90 18.23 15.89 3.17
C GLN A 90 16.97 16.47 3.83
N GLY A 91 16.74 16.16 5.12
CA GLY A 91 15.59 16.57 5.93
C GLY A 91 14.21 16.18 5.37
N HIS A 92 13.28 15.76 6.21
CA HIS A 92 11.85 15.65 5.87
C HIS A 92 11.04 16.73 6.58
N ALA A 93 10.13 17.37 5.86
CA ALA A 93 9.04 18.13 6.48
C ALA A 93 7.89 17.15 6.78
N PRO A 94 7.20 17.25 7.93
CA PRO A 94 6.03 16.43 8.19
C PRO A 94 4.94 16.70 7.14
N GLU A 95 4.36 15.64 6.58
CA GLU A 95 3.15 15.77 5.76
C GLU A 95 1.97 16.23 6.64
N GLY A 96 1.31 17.32 6.26
CA GLY A 96 -0.02 17.66 6.76
C GLY A 96 -0.13 18.74 7.84
N GLU A 97 0.95 19.34 8.33
CA GLU A 97 0.87 20.52 9.19
C GLU A 97 1.48 21.75 8.52
N VAL A 98 0.70 22.83 8.40
CA VAL A 98 1.23 24.18 8.15
C VAL A 98 1.89 24.65 9.44
N VAL A 99 3.03 24.05 9.80
CA VAL A 99 3.94 24.65 10.77
C VAL A 99 4.75 25.68 10.00
N ASP A 100 4.71 26.93 10.47
CA ASP A 100 5.57 28.01 10.01
C ASP A 100 7.00 27.47 9.81
N THR A 101 7.44 27.38 8.56
CA THR A 101 8.72 26.80 8.17
C THR A 101 9.84 27.72 8.64
N GLY A 102 10.17 27.64 9.92
CA GLY A 102 11.44 28.13 10.42
C GLY A 102 12.54 27.27 9.82
N ASP A 103 13.24 27.80 8.80
CA ASP A 103 14.68 27.73 8.42
C ASP A 103 15.53 26.43 8.64
N GLY A 104 15.10 25.44 9.42
CA GLY A 104 15.91 24.31 9.88
C GLY A 104 16.37 23.35 8.78
N ARG A 105 15.57 23.15 7.72
CA ARG A 105 15.98 22.28 6.59
C ARG A 105 17.12 22.90 5.78
N GLY A 106 17.04 24.19 5.49
CA GLY A 106 18.11 24.94 4.83
C GLY A 106 19.37 25.01 5.70
N SER A 107 19.19 25.14 7.02
CA SER A 107 20.30 25.16 7.97
C SER A 107 21.05 23.82 8.08
N ALA A 108 20.35 22.68 8.07
CA ALA A 108 21.00 21.35 8.12
C ALA A 108 21.81 21.04 6.86
N ASP A 109 21.21 21.26 5.68
CA ASP A 109 21.89 21.09 4.40
C ASP A 109 23.14 22.00 4.35
N ALA A 110 23.00 23.29 4.70
CA ALA A 110 24.13 24.23 4.75
C ALA A 110 25.23 23.80 5.75
N ALA A 111 24.86 23.29 6.93
CA ALA A 111 25.81 22.82 7.93
C ALA A 111 26.60 21.59 7.44
N VAL A 112 25.94 20.64 6.79
CA VAL A 112 26.61 19.47 6.21
C VAL A 112 27.48 19.87 5.00
N ARG A 113 27.01 20.78 4.14
CA ARG A 113 27.79 21.36 3.03
C ARG A 113 29.07 22.05 3.51
N ALA A 114 29.00 22.80 4.60
CA ALA A 114 30.18 23.45 5.18
C ALA A 114 31.29 22.46 5.57
N GLY A 115 30.92 21.21 5.89
CA GLY A 115 31.83 20.12 6.20
C GLY A 115 32.18 19.18 5.04
N ALA A 116 31.74 19.46 3.81
CA ALA A 116 31.75 18.48 2.71
C ALA A 116 33.14 17.97 2.30
N GLU A 117 34.22 18.70 2.62
CA GLU A 117 35.59 18.25 2.39
C GLU A 117 35.93 16.95 3.15
N VAL A 118 35.25 16.66 4.27
CA VAL A 118 35.38 15.39 4.97
C VAL A 118 35.04 14.23 4.03
N PHE A 119 33.97 14.32 3.26
CA PHE A 119 33.55 13.26 2.33
C PHE A 119 34.55 13.04 1.19
N VAL A 120 35.32 14.07 0.80
CA VAL A 120 36.39 13.94 -0.21
C VAL A 120 37.49 13.02 0.29
N ALA A 121 37.92 13.18 1.55
CA ALA A 121 38.90 12.31 2.17
C ALA A 121 38.36 10.87 2.32
N LEU A 122 37.11 10.74 2.77
CA LEU A 122 36.47 9.44 3.02
C LEU A 122 36.23 8.60 1.77
N LEU A 123 36.18 9.21 0.57
CA LEU A 123 36.10 8.45 -0.68
C LEU A 123 37.32 7.52 -0.87
N GLY A 124 38.48 7.85 -0.29
CA GLY A 124 39.70 7.05 -0.34
C GLY A 124 39.92 6.11 0.84
N ASP A 125 38.95 5.99 1.74
CA ASP A 125 39.13 5.27 3.02
C ASP A 125 39.44 3.78 2.84
N ARG A 126 40.11 3.17 3.82
CA ARG A 126 40.43 1.73 3.80
C ARG A 126 39.17 0.88 3.96
N ASP A 127 38.21 1.38 4.74
CA ASP A 127 36.93 0.73 4.97
C ASP A 127 35.98 0.93 3.77
N SER A 128 35.45 -0.16 3.21
CA SER A 128 34.57 -0.08 2.04
C SER A 128 33.17 0.45 2.37
N GLY A 129 32.66 0.23 3.59
CA GLY A 129 31.41 0.82 4.06
C GLY A 129 31.49 2.35 4.14
N VAL A 130 32.62 2.88 4.57
CA VAL A 130 32.89 4.34 4.55
C VAL A 130 32.95 4.88 3.13
N ARG A 131 33.71 4.23 2.23
CA ARG A 131 33.79 4.66 0.81
C ARG A 131 32.41 4.64 0.14
N ARG A 132 31.59 3.62 0.44
CA ARG A 132 30.23 3.47 -0.07
C ARG A 132 29.36 4.67 0.33
N ALA A 133 29.30 4.99 1.61
CA ALA A 133 28.48 6.10 2.11
C ALA A 133 28.99 7.48 1.66
N ALA A 134 30.32 7.64 1.55
CA ALA A 134 30.94 8.90 1.11
C ALA A 134 30.60 9.29 -0.34
N ALA A 135 30.33 8.31 -1.21
CA ALA A 135 30.01 8.57 -2.62
C ALA A 135 28.74 9.42 -2.79
N GLU A 136 27.65 9.06 -2.10
CA GLU A 136 26.40 9.83 -2.14
C GLU A 136 26.57 11.18 -1.46
N ALA A 137 27.23 11.21 -0.30
CA ALA A 137 27.46 12.45 0.46
C ALA A 137 28.23 13.49 -0.37
N LEU A 138 29.22 13.05 -1.14
CA LEU A 138 29.96 13.92 -2.06
C LEU A 138 29.07 14.57 -3.12
N VAL A 139 28.20 13.79 -3.75
CA VAL A 139 27.30 14.30 -4.80
C VAL A 139 26.31 15.31 -4.23
N ARG A 140 25.83 15.06 -3.01
CA ARG A 140 24.83 15.94 -2.39
C ARG A 140 25.39 17.23 -1.87
N PHE A 141 26.57 17.20 -1.22
CA PHE A 141 27.00 18.31 -0.37
C PHE A 141 28.26 19.04 -0.85
N LEU A 142 29.01 18.53 -1.83
CA LEU A 142 30.16 19.26 -2.36
C LEU A 142 29.74 20.14 -3.55
N ASP A 143 29.75 21.47 -3.35
CA ASP A 143 29.32 22.47 -4.35
C ASP A 143 30.31 22.71 -5.50
N GLN A 144 30.97 21.65 -5.97
CA GLN A 144 31.96 21.70 -7.06
C GLN A 144 31.73 20.54 -8.04
N PRO A 145 30.71 20.62 -8.92
CA PRO A 145 30.27 19.49 -9.74
C PRO A 145 31.38 18.85 -10.60
N ALA A 146 32.21 19.66 -11.25
CA ALA A 146 33.35 19.16 -12.02
C ALA A 146 34.38 18.39 -11.16
N ARG A 147 34.59 18.84 -9.91
CA ARG A 147 35.47 18.16 -8.95
C ARG A 147 34.85 16.87 -8.44
N VAL A 148 33.56 16.88 -8.09
CA VAL A 148 32.80 15.69 -7.70
C VAL A 148 32.92 14.62 -8.79
N LEU A 149 32.61 14.96 -10.04
CA LEU A 149 32.67 14.02 -11.15
C LEU A 149 34.09 13.47 -11.37
N GLY A 150 35.11 14.33 -11.26
CA GLY A 150 36.51 13.91 -11.31
C GLY A 150 36.93 12.98 -10.18
N LEU A 151 36.39 13.16 -8.96
CA LEU A 151 36.61 12.28 -7.82
C LEU A 151 35.95 10.92 -8.01
N LEU A 152 34.68 10.89 -8.42
CA LEU A 152 33.95 9.65 -8.72
C LEU A 152 34.66 8.85 -9.82
N ARG A 153 35.04 9.50 -10.94
CA ARG A 153 35.75 8.85 -12.05
C ARG A 153 37.07 8.21 -11.60
N ARG A 154 37.87 8.93 -10.78
CA ARG A 154 39.12 8.39 -10.24
C ARG A 154 38.88 7.20 -9.32
N ARG A 155 37.84 7.25 -8.48
CA ARG A 155 37.53 6.15 -7.58
C ARG A 155 37.05 4.90 -8.34
N ILE A 156 36.14 5.07 -9.29
CA ILE A 156 35.64 3.98 -10.15
C ILE A 156 36.79 3.25 -10.85
N ALA A 157 37.80 3.97 -11.33
CA ALA A 157 38.93 3.38 -12.05
C ALA A 157 39.82 2.45 -11.21
N VAL A 158 39.80 2.57 -9.87
CA VAL A 158 40.68 1.80 -8.96
C VAL A 158 39.93 0.93 -7.97
N GLU A 159 38.61 1.11 -7.83
CA GLU A 159 37.78 0.35 -6.89
C GLU A 159 37.69 -1.12 -7.30
N ARG A 160 37.75 -1.99 -6.29
CA ARG A 160 37.69 -3.45 -6.46
C ARG A 160 36.55 -4.09 -5.66
N ASP A 161 35.92 -3.32 -4.77
CA ASP A 161 34.75 -3.75 -4.02
C ASP A 161 33.48 -3.45 -4.83
N ASP A 162 32.77 -4.50 -5.23
CA ASP A 162 31.56 -4.39 -6.07
C ASP A 162 30.45 -3.60 -5.38
N ARG A 163 30.30 -3.68 -4.06
CA ARG A 163 29.28 -2.91 -3.32
C ARG A 163 29.56 -1.41 -3.37
N VAL A 164 30.85 -1.04 -3.38
CA VAL A 164 31.25 0.36 -3.55
C VAL A 164 31.03 0.81 -4.99
N LEU A 165 31.32 -0.05 -5.99
CA LEU A 165 31.04 0.25 -7.40
C LEU A 165 29.54 0.46 -7.66
N LEU A 166 28.67 -0.32 -7.02
CA LEU A 166 27.21 -0.12 -7.08
C LEU A 166 26.82 1.26 -6.53
N ALA A 167 27.29 1.62 -5.34
CA ALA A 167 26.98 2.94 -4.75
C ALA A 167 27.58 4.11 -5.55
N LEU A 168 28.77 3.94 -6.13
CA LEU A 168 29.36 4.92 -7.05
C LEU A 168 28.49 5.09 -8.30
N THR A 169 27.94 3.99 -8.85
CA THR A 169 27.03 4.03 -10.00
C THR A 169 25.74 4.77 -9.67
N GLU A 170 25.13 4.47 -8.51
CA GLU A 170 23.96 5.19 -7.99
C GLU A 170 24.26 6.68 -7.80
N SER A 171 25.44 7.00 -7.26
CA SER A 171 25.90 8.38 -7.06
C SER A 171 26.10 9.12 -8.39
N VAL A 172 26.61 8.47 -9.44
CA VAL A 172 26.68 9.06 -10.79
C VAL A 172 25.27 9.32 -11.34
N GLY A 173 24.33 8.41 -11.17
CA GLY A 173 22.92 8.64 -11.56
C GLY A 173 22.28 9.81 -10.80
N LEU A 174 22.55 9.92 -9.49
CA LEU A 174 22.14 11.06 -8.68
C LEU A 174 22.78 12.37 -9.19
N PHE A 175 24.06 12.34 -9.55
CA PHE A 175 24.79 13.48 -10.08
C PHE A 175 24.18 14.00 -11.39
N VAL A 176 23.80 13.10 -12.32
CA VAL A 176 23.13 13.48 -13.57
C VAL A 176 21.83 14.24 -13.28
N ARG A 177 21.03 13.76 -12.33
CA ARG A 177 19.76 14.41 -11.94
C ARG A 177 19.99 15.76 -11.24
N GLY A 178 21.03 15.86 -10.41
CA GLY A 178 21.34 17.07 -9.64
C GLY A 178 22.10 18.15 -10.42
N HIS A 179 22.84 17.78 -11.47
CA HIS A 179 23.72 18.71 -12.22
C HIS A 179 23.56 18.57 -13.74
N PRO A 180 22.45 19.03 -14.34
CA PRO A 180 22.17 18.86 -15.77
C PRO A 180 23.26 19.43 -16.71
N ALA A 181 23.95 20.49 -16.30
CA ALA A 181 25.04 21.10 -17.10
C ALA A 181 26.27 20.17 -17.27
N HIS A 182 26.46 19.21 -16.37
CA HIS A 182 27.54 18.22 -16.40
C HIS A 182 27.04 16.81 -16.70
N ALA A 183 25.77 16.68 -17.10
CA ALA A 183 25.14 15.39 -17.38
C ALA A 183 25.87 14.57 -18.47
N PRO A 184 26.30 15.12 -19.62
CA PRO A 184 26.92 14.32 -20.68
C PRO A 184 28.14 13.52 -20.20
N GLU A 185 29.02 14.15 -19.42
CA GLU A 185 30.27 13.56 -18.94
C GLU A 185 30.05 12.47 -17.88
N ALA A 186 28.94 12.56 -17.13
CA ALA A 186 28.49 11.58 -16.17
C ALA A 186 27.74 10.42 -16.83
N LEU A 187 26.96 10.70 -17.89
CA LEU A 187 26.30 9.68 -18.71
C LEU A 187 27.32 8.77 -19.40
N ASP A 188 28.45 9.31 -19.88
CA ASP A 188 29.56 8.52 -20.42
C ASP A 188 30.09 7.49 -19.40
N ILE A 189 30.12 7.85 -18.12
CA ILE A 189 30.53 6.93 -17.04
C ILE A 189 29.50 5.82 -16.88
N LEU A 190 28.20 6.14 -16.86
CA LEU A 190 27.13 5.13 -16.76
C LEU A 190 27.13 4.18 -17.96
N LEU A 191 27.27 4.71 -19.18
CA LEU A 191 27.35 3.89 -20.40
C LEU A 191 28.56 2.95 -20.35
N MET A 192 29.71 3.43 -19.90
CA MET A 192 30.91 2.63 -19.72
C MET A 192 30.70 1.51 -18.68
N LEU A 193 30.09 1.80 -17.54
CA LEU A 193 29.77 0.81 -16.49
C LEU A 193 28.70 -0.21 -16.94
N GLY A 194 27.85 0.15 -17.91
CA GLY A 194 26.83 -0.73 -18.49
C GLY A 194 27.37 -1.81 -19.45
N THR A 195 28.66 -1.79 -19.77
CA THR A 195 29.26 -2.68 -20.79
C THR A 195 30.35 -3.59 -20.21
N PRO A 196 30.72 -4.71 -20.87
CA PRO A 196 31.88 -5.52 -20.47
C PRO A 196 33.16 -4.67 -20.39
N PRO A 197 34.09 -4.95 -19.45
CA PRO A 197 34.26 -6.18 -18.68
C PRO A 197 33.61 -6.17 -17.29
N TYR A 198 32.72 -5.22 -16.99
CA TYR A 198 32.08 -5.15 -15.68
C TYR A 198 31.11 -6.32 -15.42
N ASP A 199 30.97 -6.67 -14.14
CA ASP A 199 30.10 -7.75 -13.68
C ASP A 199 28.62 -7.46 -13.97
N PRO A 200 27.76 -8.49 -14.18
CA PRO A 200 26.35 -8.28 -14.49
C PRO A 200 25.60 -7.42 -13.46
N GLY A 201 25.93 -7.51 -12.17
CA GLY A 201 25.31 -6.67 -11.14
C GLY A 201 25.53 -5.18 -11.38
N LEU A 202 26.76 -4.79 -11.75
CA LEU A 202 27.11 -3.40 -12.02
C LEU A 202 26.49 -2.89 -13.32
N ARG A 203 26.43 -3.76 -14.34
CA ARG A 203 25.76 -3.45 -15.62
C ARG A 203 24.27 -3.22 -15.42
N LEU A 204 23.61 -4.03 -14.59
CA LEU A 204 22.21 -3.83 -14.18
C LEU A 204 22.02 -2.51 -13.41
N ALA A 205 22.93 -2.16 -12.51
CA ALA A 205 22.89 -0.90 -11.77
C ALA A 205 22.96 0.30 -12.72
N ALA A 206 23.87 0.26 -13.69
CA ALA A 206 24.02 1.30 -14.70
C ALA A 206 22.75 1.46 -15.56
N LEU A 207 22.14 0.35 -15.99
CA LEU A 207 20.85 0.38 -16.71
C LEU A 207 19.74 0.98 -15.85
N GLY A 208 19.67 0.63 -14.57
CA GLY A 208 18.71 1.20 -13.62
C GLY A 208 18.87 2.72 -13.47
N GLN A 209 20.11 3.21 -13.39
CA GLN A 209 20.37 4.65 -13.33
C GLN A 209 20.06 5.35 -14.65
N LEU A 210 20.49 4.79 -15.79
CA LEU A 210 20.18 5.33 -17.13
C LEU A 210 18.67 5.43 -17.35
N ALA A 211 17.88 4.44 -16.93
CA ALA A 211 16.43 4.49 -17.02
C ALA A 211 15.84 5.70 -16.28
N GLY A 212 16.44 6.09 -15.15
CA GLY A 212 15.95 7.18 -14.31
C GLY A 212 16.46 8.56 -14.69
N CYS A 213 17.57 8.67 -15.43
CA CYS A 213 18.17 9.98 -15.77
C CYS A 213 18.30 10.27 -17.27
N ALA A 214 18.34 9.25 -18.12
CA ALA A 214 18.47 9.36 -19.57
C ALA A 214 17.84 8.14 -20.29
N PRO A 215 16.50 7.99 -20.23
CA PRO A 215 15.81 6.82 -20.76
C PRO A 215 16.01 6.63 -22.28
N ASP A 216 16.31 7.69 -23.02
CA ASP A 216 16.58 7.65 -24.46
C ASP A 216 17.92 6.95 -24.80
N LEU A 217 18.81 6.78 -23.82
CA LEU A 217 20.09 6.08 -23.97
C LEU A 217 20.01 4.59 -23.60
N LEU A 218 18.82 4.11 -23.21
CA LEU A 218 18.63 2.68 -22.95
C LEU A 218 18.76 1.87 -24.26
N PRO A 219 19.32 0.65 -24.19
CA PRO A 219 19.40 -0.23 -25.35
C PRO A 219 17.99 -0.56 -25.89
N ALA A 220 17.87 -0.71 -27.21
CA ALA A 220 16.60 -1.05 -27.86
C ALA A 220 16.08 -2.43 -27.43
N ASP A 221 16.98 -3.34 -27.09
CA ASP A 221 16.76 -4.70 -26.59
C ASP A 221 16.88 -4.80 -25.05
N LEU A 222 16.55 -3.72 -24.33
CA LEU A 222 16.65 -3.63 -22.86
C LEU A 222 16.15 -4.87 -22.13
N VAL A 223 14.95 -5.35 -22.48
CA VAL A 223 14.32 -6.48 -21.78
C VAL A 223 15.17 -7.75 -21.92
N PRO A 224 15.49 -8.24 -23.15
CA PRO A 224 16.45 -9.32 -23.34
C PRO A 224 17.77 -9.13 -22.59
N THR A 225 18.40 -7.94 -22.68
CA THR A 225 19.67 -7.67 -22.02
C THR A 225 19.58 -7.84 -20.49
N VAL A 226 18.55 -7.29 -19.86
CA VAL A 226 18.36 -7.34 -18.41
C VAL A 226 18.10 -8.77 -17.94
N VAL A 227 17.28 -9.53 -18.67
CA VAL A 227 16.99 -10.94 -18.35
C VAL A 227 18.26 -11.80 -18.47
N GLU A 228 19.08 -11.57 -19.49
CA GLU A 228 20.38 -12.24 -19.66
C GLU A 228 21.32 -11.92 -18.50
N LEU A 229 21.50 -10.64 -18.17
CA LEU A 229 22.33 -10.19 -17.05
C LEU A 229 21.88 -10.77 -15.70
N LEU A 230 20.57 -10.85 -15.48
CA LEU A 230 20.02 -11.47 -14.29
C LEU A 230 20.38 -12.96 -14.22
N GLY A 231 20.24 -13.67 -15.35
CA GLY A 231 20.64 -15.07 -15.46
C GLY A 231 22.13 -15.30 -15.17
N GLU A 232 23.00 -14.51 -15.80
CA GLU A 232 24.46 -14.54 -15.56
C GLU A 232 24.78 -14.33 -14.08
N ARG A 233 24.16 -13.33 -13.45
CA ARG A 233 24.36 -13.03 -12.02
C ARG A 233 23.92 -14.18 -11.13
N SER A 234 22.75 -14.76 -11.40
CA SER A 234 22.22 -15.90 -10.65
C SER A 234 23.08 -17.15 -10.80
N GLU A 235 23.71 -17.37 -11.95
CA GLU A 235 24.71 -18.43 -12.14
C GLU A 235 25.99 -18.20 -11.33
N GLN A 236 26.51 -16.97 -11.32
CA GLN A 236 27.67 -16.60 -10.51
C GLN A 236 27.42 -16.82 -9.01
N ARG A 237 26.24 -16.44 -8.52
CA ARG A 237 25.81 -16.66 -7.13
C ARG A 237 25.78 -18.16 -6.78
N ARG A 238 25.15 -18.98 -7.62
CA ARG A 238 25.04 -20.44 -7.43
C ARG A 238 26.39 -21.16 -7.50
N SER A 239 27.34 -20.64 -8.28
CA SER A 239 28.70 -21.20 -8.36
C SER A 239 29.60 -20.86 -7.15
N GLY A 240 29.06 -20.18 -6.13
CA GLY A 240 29.77 -19.88 -4.88
C GLY A 240 30.78 -18.73 -5.01
N ARG A 241 30.74 -17.97 -6.10
CA ARG A 241 31.58 -16.77 -6.29
C ARG A 241 31.07 -15.55 -5.52
N SER A 242 29.81 -15.60 -5.07
CA SER A 242 29.16 -14.57 -4.25
C SER A 242 28.27 -15.27 -3.21
N ALA A 243 28.72 -15.38 -1.96
CA ALA A 243 27.95 -16.04 -0.89
C ALA A 243 27.35 -15.01 0.08
N PRO A 244 26.02 -15.01 0.29
CA PRO A 244 25.42 -14.45 1.50
C PRO A 244 25.24 -15.57 2.54
N THR A 245 25.66 -15.27 3.77
CA THR A 245 25.37 -16.06 4.98
C THR A 245 23.99 -15.70 5.49
N GLU A 246 22.99 -16.55 5.30
CA GLU A 246 21.75 -16.47 6.08
C GLU A 246 21.44 -17.82 6.75
N SER A 247 21.30 -17.76 8.07
CA SER A 247 20.97 -18.87 8.95
C SER A 247 19.49 -19.26 8.79
N ASP A 248 19.25 -20.47 8.27
CA ASP A 248 17.93 -21.08 8.20
C ASP A 248 17.53 -21.52 9.63
N HIS A 249 16.67 -20.75 10.30
CA HIS A 249 16.05 -21.15 11.56
C HIS A 249 14.54 -21.30 11.33
N ALA A 250 13.95 -22.34 11.90
CA ALA A 250 12.51 -22.58 11.86
C ALA A 250 11.77 -21.44 12.60
N ASP A 251 11.23 -20.51 11.83
CA ASP A 251 10.58 -19.31 12.36
C ASP A 251 9.15 -19.63 12.87
N PRO A 252 8.77 -19.22 14.09
CA PRO A 252 7.44 -19.47 14.65
C PRO A 252 6.32 -18.77 13.85
N ASP A 253 5.10 -19.34 13.87
CA ASP A 253 3.91 -18.86 13.14
C ASP A 253 3.31 -17.57 13.74
N THR A 254 4.09 -16.50 13.57
CA THR A 254 3.77 -15.14 13.97
C THR A 254 3.79 -14.22 12.74
N LEU A 255 3.17 -13.04 12.83
CA LEU A 255 3.26 -12.02 11.78
C LEU A 255 4.72 -11.65 11.46
N ALA A 256 5.58 -11.59 12.48
CA ALA A 256 7.01 -11.32 12.32
C ALA A 256 7.76 -12.46 11.63
N GLY A 257 7.46 -13.72 11.99
CA GLY A 257 8.00 -14.90 11.31
C GLY A 257 7.58 -14.96 9.84
N ARG A 258 6.34 -14.55 9.53
CA ARG A 258 5.89 -14.39 8.14
C ARG A 258 6.69 -13.31 7.43
N LEU A 259 6.80 -12.09 7.97
CA LEU A 259 7.60 -11.01 7.36
C LEU A 259 9.05 -11.40 7.07
N ARG A 260 9.66 -12.26 7.90
CA ARG A 260 11.00 -12.82 7.66
C ARG A 260 11.01 -13.87 6.56
N ARG A 261 10.05 -14.81 6.55
CA ARG A 261 9.87 -15.76 5.44
C ARG A 261 9.62 -15.09 4.10
N LEU A 262 9.02 -13.90 4.10
CA LEU A 262 8.73 -13.13 2.89
C LEU A 262 9.94 -12.37 2.35
N ARG A 263 11.09 -12.29 3.05
CA ARG A 263 12.27 -11.57 2.53
C ARG A 263 12.94 -12.31 1.36
N PRO A 264 13.31 -11.60 0.27
CA PRO A 264 14.20 -12.09 -0.76
C PRO A 264 15.48 -12.73 -0.20
N SER A 265 15.88 -13.87 -0.74
CA SER A 265 17.21 -14.46 -0.43
C SER A 265 18.37 -13.74 -1.15
N ASP A 266 18.04 -12.78 -2.03
CA ASP A 266 18.97 -11.96 -2.80
C ASP A 266 18.49 -10.49 -2.79
N GLU A 267 18.80 -9.77 -1.72
CA GLU A 267 18.41 -8.38 -1.52
C GLU A 267 19.05 -7.42 -2.54
N GLU A 268 20.29 -7.69 -2.96
CA GLU A 268 20.99 -6.87 -3.96
C GLU A 268 20.32 -6.98 -5.33
N GLY A 269 20.04 -8.21 -5.80
CA GLY A 269 19.29 -8.41 -7.05
C GLY A 269 17.91 -7.78 -7.01
N ALA A 270 17.22 -7.88 -5.86
CA ALA A 270 15.93 -7.22 -5.66
C ALA A 270 16.04 -5.69 -5.74
N LEU A 271 17.11 -5.09 -5.17
CA LEU A 271 17.34 -3.65 -5.23
C LEU A 271 17.62 -3.18 -6.66
N LEU A 272 18.51 -3.86 -7.39
CA LEU A 272 18.87 -3.53 -8.77
C LEU A 272 17.64 -3.49 -9.68
N LEU A 273 16.83 -4.55 -9.63
CA LEU A 273 15.64 -4.64 -10.47
C LEU A 273 14.54 -3.69 -10.00
N ARG A 274 14.36 -3.48 -8.69
CA ARG A 274 13.39 -2.49 -8.18
C ARG A 274 13.75 -1.08 -8.64
N THR A 275 15.03 -0.72 -8.62
CA THR A 275 15.51 0.57 -9.16
C THR A 275 15.16 0.70 -10.62
N LEU A 276 15.45 -0.31 -11.45
CA LEU A 276 15.12 -0.30 -12.87
C LEU A 276 13.60 -0.21 -13.12
N HIS A 277 12.80 -1.07 -12.48
CA HIS A 277 11.34 -1.06 -12.63
C HIS A 277 10.72 0.28 -12.22
N THR A 278 11.19 0.87 -11.13
CA THR A 278 10.72 2.19 -10.66
C THR A 278 11.10 3.28 -11.66
N ALA A 279 12.34 3.26 -12.15
CA ALA A 279 12.86 4.22 -13.11
C ALA A 279 12.15 4.16 -14.49
N LEU A 280 11.75 2.97 -14.93
CA LEU A 280 11.00 2.80 -16.18
C LEU A 280 9.61 3.45 -16.15
N GLY A 281 9.03 3.70 -14.96
CA GLY A 281 7.81 4.47 -14.78
C GLY A 281 6.67 4.01 -15.70
N GLY A 282 6.25 4.90 -16.61
CA GLY A 282 5.16 4.69 -17.55
C GLY A 282 5.43 3.69 -18.69
N ARG A 283 6.64 3.13 -18.80
CA ARG A 283 6.97 2.05 -19.74
C ARG A 283 6.44 0.70 -19.23
N VAL A 284 5.14 0.62 -19.00
CA VAL A 284 4.47 -0.54 -18.35
C VAL A 284 4.68 -1.83 -19.16
N GLY A 285 4.67 -1.75 -20.50
CA GLY A 285 4.96 -2.90 -21.35
C GLY A 285 6.34 -3.53 -21.09
N ASP A 286 7.38 -2.71 -20.99
CA ASP A 286 8.73 -3.19 -20.68
C ASP A 286 8.81 -3.78 -19.27
N ARG A 287 8.14 -3.15 -18.30
CA ARG A 287 8.06 -3.64 -16.92
C ARG A 287 7.36 -5.00 -16.82
N ILE A 288 6.28 -5.20 -17.59
CA ILE A 288 5.61 -6.50 -17.69
C ILE A 288 6.56 -7.54 -18.31
N ALA A 289 7.22 -7.22 -19.42
CA ALA A 289 8.12 -8.17 -20.07
C ALA A 289 9.35 -8.52 -19.21
N LEU A 290 9.91 -7.56 -18.46
CA LEU A 290 10.94 -7.82 -17.45
C LEU A 290 10.44 -8.74 -16.35
N LEU A 291 9.23 -8.50 -15.85
CA LEU A 291 8.60 -9.33 -14.83
C LEU A 291 8.39 -10.77 -15.32
N GLU A 292 7.94 -10.96 -16.56
CA GLU A 292 7.80 -12.28 -17.18
C GLU A 292 9.14 -13.02 -17.28
N GLY A 293 10.21 -12.32 -17.68
CA GLY A 293 11.57 -12.86 -17.66
C GLY A 293 12.05 -13.26 -16.26
N GLN A 294 11.73 -12.47 -15.24
CA GLN A 294 12.04 -12.80 -13.84
C GLN A 294 11.26 -14.03 -13.35
N LEU A 295 9.96 -14.10 -13.63
CA LEU A 295 9.07 -15.17 -13.19
C LEU A 295 9.37 -16.51 -13.88
N THR A 296 10.01 -16.48 -15.04
CA THR A 296 10.48 -17.67 -15.78
C THR A 296 11.95 -18.02 -15.51
N SER A 297 12.65 -17.25 -14.65
CA SER A 297 14.05 -17.52 -14.29
C SER A 297 14.23 -18.92 -13.71
N PRO A 298 15.32 -19.64 -14.04
CA PRO A 298 15.64 -20.91 -13.38
C PRO A 298 15.95 -20.74 -11.89
N ASP A 299 16.36 -19.54 -11.45
CA ASP A 299 16.70 -19.26 -10.06
C ASP A 299 15.46 -18.90 -9.21
N PRO A 300 15.19 -19.61 -8.10
CA PRO A 300 14.02 -19.36 -7.28
C PRO A 300 14.02 -18.01 -6.57
N ALA A 301 15.20 -17.42 -6.28
CA ALA A 301 15.27 -16.10 -5.66
C ALA A 301 14.83 -15.01 -6.64
N ASP A 302 15.24 -15.11 -7.92
CA ASP A 302 14.79 -14.21 -8.98
C ASP A 302 13.27 -14.28 -9.20
N ARG A 303 12.71 -15.50 -9.22
CA ARG A 303 11.25 -15.68 -9.31
C ARG A 303 10.53 -15.06 -8.12
N CYS A 304 11.03 -15.28 -6.90
CA CYS A 304 10.48 -14.68 -5.68
C CYS A 304 10.55 -13.14 -5.72
N ASN A 305 11.67 -12.58 -6.17
CA ASN A 305 11.83 -11.14 -6.40
C ASN A 305 10.81 -10.62 -7.41
N GLY A 306 10.64 -11.33 -8.53
CA GLY A 306 9.62 -11.03 -9.53
C GLY A 306 8.22 -10.97 -8.92
N VAL A 307 7.82 -12.00 -8.17
CA VAL A 307 6.53 -12.03 -7.47
C VAL A 307 6.35 -10.80 -6.59
N TRP A 308 7.30 -10.48 -5.69
CA TRP A 308 7.18 -9.32 -4.81
C TRP A 308 7.11 -7.99 -5.55
N MET A 309 7.91 -7.83 -6.59
CA MET A 309 7.97 -6.62 -7.38
C MET A 309 6.67 -6.39 -8.18
N SER A 310 6.01 -7.46 -8.60
CA SER A 310 4.74 -7.38 -9.33
C SER A 310 3.65 -6.67 -8.53
N ALA A 311 3.66 -6.78 -7.19
CA ALA A 311 2.66 -6.18 -6.33
C ALA A 311 2.57 -4.66 -6.47
N GLY A 312 3.71 -3.97 -6.60
CA GLY A 312 3.74 -2.51 -6.83
C GLY A 312 3.18 -2.16 -8.21
N LEU A 313 3.58 -2.90 -9.24
CA LEU A 313 3.12 -2.68 -10.61
C LEU A 313 1.60 -2.84 -10.74
N PHE A 314 1.04 -3.95 -10.24
CA PHE A 314 -0.40 -4.24 -10.33
C PHE A 314 -1.28 -3.26 -9.56
N ARG A 315 -0.78 -2.76 -8.41
CA ARG A 315 -1.50 -1.81 -7.56
C ARG A 315 -1.51 -0.39 -8.12
N GLU A 316 -0.46 0.00 -8.83
CA GLU A 316 -0.30 1.39 -9.24
C GLU A 316 -0.67 1.66 -10.70
N TRP A 317 -0.47 0.67 -11.57
CA TRP A 317 -0.59 0.84 -13.01
C TRP A 317 -1.73 -0.03 -13.55
N ARG A 318 -2.35 0.47 -14.62
CA ARG A 318 -3.37 -0.25 -15.39
C ARG A 318 -2.71 -0.81 -16.64
N ALA A 319 -2.87 -2.11 -16.85
CA ALA A 319 -2.45 -2.82 -18.06
C ALA A 319 -3.12 -4.21 -18.10
N ASP A 320 -2.90 -4.94 -19.19
CA ASP A 320 -3.21 -6.36 -19.24
C ASP A 320 -2.13 -7.14 -18.47
N TYR A 321 -2.55 -7.77 -17.37
CA TYR A 321 -1.69 -8.56 -16.50
C TYR A 321 -1.95 -10.07 -16.62
N ALA A 322 -2.66 -10.53 -17.65
CA ALA A 322 -3.06 -11.93 -17.77
C ALA A 322 -1.87 -12.90 -17.69
N VAL A 323 -0.83 -12.65 -18.49
CA VAL A 323 0.38 -13.48 -18.56
C VAL A 323 1.17 -13.47 -17.24
N PRO A 324 1.57 -12.32 -16.67
CA PRO A 324 2.32 -12.33 -15.41
C PRO A 324 1.51 -12.91 -14.24
N VAL A 325 0.19 -12.73 -14.19
CA VAL A 325 -0.65 -13.36 -13.16
C VAL A 325 -0.68 -14.88 -13.33
N GLN A 326 -0.78 -15.38 -14.56
CA GLN A 326 -0.68 -16.82 -14.83
C GLN A 326 0.67 -17.38 -14.38
N LEU A 327 1.79 -16.71 -14.72
CA LEU A 327 3.14 -17.11 -14.31
C LEU A 327 3.33 -17.10 -12.78
N ILE A 328 2.71 -16.16 -12.06
CA ILE A 328 2.67 -16.17 -10.58
C ILE A 328 1.88 -17.39 -10.09
N GLY A 329 0.77 -17.74 -10.75
CA GLY A 329 0.00 -18.95 -10.48
C GLY A 329 0.84 -20.23 -10.60
N GLU A 330 1.67 -20.33 -11.63
CA GLU A 330 2.57 -21.49 -11.84
C GLU A 330 3.53 -21.71 -10.65
N GLN A 331 3.90 -20.63 -9.94
CA GLN A 331 4.76 -20.72 -8.75
C GLN A 331 4.10 -21.42 -7.57
N LEU A 332 2.75 -21.55 -7.55
CA LEU A 332 2.02 -22.24 -6.49
C LEU A 332 2.31 -23.75 -6.47
N ALA A 333 2.59 -24.32 -7.63
CA ALA A 333 2.87 -25.74 -7.83
C ALA A 333 4.34 -26.11 -7.61
N ALA A 334 5.24 -25.15 -7.36
CA ALA A 334 6.70 -25.32 -7.34
C ALA A 334 7.27 -26.10 -6.11
N GLY A 335 6.58 -27.13 -5.61
CA GLY A 335 7.14 -28.13 -4.68
C GLY A 335 6.82 -29.54 -5.17
N THR A 336 7.78 -30.38 -5.57
CA THR A 336 8.52 -31.38 -4.75
C THR A 336 9.59 -32.08 -5.62
N PRO A 337 10.71 -32.68 -5.09
CA PRO A 337 10.80 -33.65 -3.98
C PRO A 337 11.68 -33.22 -2.77
N PRO A 338 11.70 -34.01 -1.67
CA PRO A 338 12.26 -33.64 -0.36
C PRO A 338 13.76 -33.93 -0.25
N LEU A 339 14.58 -33.29 -1.07
CA LEU A 339 16.04 -33.32 -0.91
C LEU A 339 16.55 -31.88 -1.03
N LEU A 340 16.71 -31.21 0.12
CA LEU A 340 17.24 -29.84 0.29
C LEU A 340 16.49 -28.76 -0.53
N GLY A 341 15.45 -28.14 0.05
CA GLY A 341 14.74 -27.03 -0.62
C GLY A 341 13.31 -26.72 -0.18
N ALA A 342 12.75 -27.46 0.78
CA ALA A 342 11.36 -27.28 1.24
C ALA A 342 11.08 -25.83 1.72
N ALA A 343 12.00 -25.22 2.47
CA ALA A 343 11.83 -23.87 2.99
C ALA A 343 11.72 -22.80 1.88
N VAL A 344 12.48 -22.90 0.79
CA VAL A 344 12.45 -21.93 -0.32
C VAL A 344 11.19 -22.09 -1.18
N SER A 345 10.76 -23.34 -1.43
CA SER A 345 9.50 -23.66 -2.12
C SER A 345 8.28 -23.10 -1.39
N ASP A 346 8.28 -23.16 -0.06
CA ASP A 346 7.22 -22.59 0.76
C ASP A 346 7.20 -21.06 0.74
N ARG A 347 8.37 -20.40 0.75
CA ARG A 347 8.46 -18.93 0.64
C ARG A 347 7.91 -18.40 -0.69
N LEU A 348 8.28 -19.03 -1.81
CA LEU A 348 7.82 -18.63 -3.14
C LEU A 348 6.30 -18.81 -3.29
N ARG A 349 5.75 -19.92 -2.78
CA ARG A 349 4.30 -20.14 -2.74
C ARG A 349 3.61 -19.09 -1.88
N ASP A 350 4.12 -18.81 -0.68
CA ASP A 350 3.54 -17.82 0.22
C ASP A 350 3.55 -16.42 -0.38
N ALA A 351 4.62 -16.04 -1.07
CA ALA A 351 4.71 -14.79 -1.82
C ALA A 351 3.65 -14.73 -2.93
N ALA A 352 3.55 -15.79 -3.75
CA ALA A 352 2.58 -15.85 -4.85
C ALA A 352 1.13 -15.77 -4.35
N VAL A 353 0.79 -16.53 -3.30
CA VAL A 353 -0.53 -16.47 -2.65
C VAL A 353 -0.81 -15.07 -2.11
N SER A 354 0.19 -14.42 -1.48
CA SER A 354 0.05 -13.07 -0.94
C SER A 354 -0.31 -12.06 -2.04
N VAL A 355 0.43 -12.06 -3.14
CA VAL A 355 0.20 -11.13 -4.26
C VAL A 355 -1.15 -11.40 -4.91
N LEU A 356 -1.46 -12.66 -5.24
CA LEU A 356 -2.73 -13.03 -5.88
C LEU A 356 -3.95 -12.67 -5.01
N GLY A 357 -3.81 -12.72 -3.68
CA GLY A 357 -4.89 -12.42 -2.73
C GLY A 357 -5.38 -10.98 -2.74
N ASP A 358 -4.58 -10.05 -3.26
CA ASP A 358 -4.88 -8.62 -3.33
C ASP A 358 -5.34 -8.17 -4.73
N LEU A 359 -5.35 -9.09 -5.72
CA LEU A 359 -5.74 -8.80 -7.10
C LEU A 359 -7.23 -8.98 -7.39
N PHE A 360 -7.98 -9.64 -6.50
CA PHE A 360 -9.41 -9.94 -6.70
C PHE A 360 -9.65 -10.57 -8.08
N HIS A 361 -10.57 -10.03 -8.89
CA HIS A 361 -10.91 -10.55 -10.22
C HIS A 361 -9.72 -10.56 -11.19
N LEU A 362 -8.71 -9.70 -11.00
CA LEU A 362 -7.49 -9.74 -11.82
C LEU A 362 -6.65 -11.00 -11.57
N ALA A 363 -6.89 -11.74 -10.48
CA ALA A 363 -6.25 -13.04 -10.22
C ALA A 363 -6.84 -14.20 -11.04
N ALA A 364 -7.91 -13.98 -11.82
CA ALA A 364 -8.57 -15.04 -12.60
C ALA A 364 -7.62 -15.90 -13.48
N PRO A 365 -6.58 -15.36 -14.14
CA PRO A 365 -5.61 -16.17 -14.89
C PRO A 365 -4.85 -17.21 -14.04
N ALA A 366 -4.77 -17.03 -12.72
CA ALA A 366 -4.14 -17.98 -11.79
C ALA A 366 -5.13 -18.96 -11.15
N ALA A 367 -6.42 -18.91 -11.50
CA ALA A 367 -7.47 -19.63 -10.80
C ALA A 367 -7.31 -21.16 -10.82
N ASP A 368 -6.85 -21.73 -11.95
CA ASP A 368 -6.59 -23.17 -12.04
C ASP A 368 -5.48 -23.64 -11.08
N HIS A 369 -4.41 -22.86 -10.97
CA HIS A 369 -3.31 -23.13 -10.04
C HIS A 369 -3.74 -22.97 -8.58
N LEU A 370 -4.52 -21.93 -8.26
CA LEU A 370 -5.11 -21.74 -6.94
C LEU A 370 -6.04 -22.90 -6.57
N HIS A 371 -6.89 -23.33 -7.51
CA HIS A 371 -7.80 -24.46 -7.29
C HIS A 371 -7.05 -25.78 -7.08
N ALA A 372 -5.99 -26.04 -7.85
CA ALA A 372 -5.13 -27.20 -7.67
C ALA A 372 -4.47 -27.20 -6.28
N LEU A 373 -3.98 -26.04 -5.81
CA LEU A 373 -3.41 -25.90 -4.47
C LEU A 373 -4.47 -26.11 -3.38
N VAL A 374 -5.64 -25.48 -3.50
CA VAL A 374 -6.76 -25.66 -2.56
C VAL A 374 -7.18 -27.13 -2.48
N THR A 375 -7.20 -27.85 -3.59
CA THR A 375 -7.62 -29.26 -3.63
C THR A 375 -6.57 -30.19 -3.03
N SER A 376 -5.28 -29.94 -3.31
CA SER A 376 -4.18 -30.80 -2.85
C SER A 376 -3.75 -30.54 -1.41
N ARG A 377 -4.04 -29.35 -0.84
CA ARG A 377 -3.61 -28.92 0.49
C ARG A 377 -4.76 -28.43 1.38
N PRO A 378 -5.64 -29.33 1.86
CA PRO A 378 -6.70 -28.96 2.82
C PRO A 378 -6.21 -28.36 4.14
N ASP A 379 -4.96 -28.63 4.51
CA ASP A 379 -4.28 -28.02 5.65
C ASP A 379 -4.14 -26.49 5.52
N LEU A 380 -4.21 -25.96 4.29
CA LEU A 380 -4.10 -24.53 4.00
C LEU A 380 -5.46 -23.82 3.88
N TRP A 381 -6.59 -24.48 4.14
CA TRP A 381 -7.92 -23.85 4.04
C TRP A 381 -8.19 -22.84 5.16
N VAL A 382 -7.71 -23.14 6.37
CA VAL A 382 -7.94 -22.32 7.56
C VAL A 382 -6.60 -22.09 8.24
N HIS A 383 -6.26 -20.83 8.43
CA HIS A 383 -5.07 -20.46 9.18
C HIS A 383 -5.43 -20.24 10.65
N ARG A 384 -4.67 -20.90 11.53
CA ARG A 384 -4.87 -20.83 12.99
C ARG A 384 -3.79 -19.96 13.59
N TRP A 385 -4.21 -19.00 14.40
CA TRP A 385 -3.30 -18.12 15.12
C TRP A 385 -3.21 -18.55 16.58
N GLU A 386 -2.04 -18.40 17.21
CA GLU A 386 -1.85 -18.77 18.62
C GLU A 386 -2.73 -17.96 19.59
N ARG A 387 -3.06 -16.70 19.25
CA ARG A 387 -3.81 -15.76 20.12
C ARG A 387 -4.91 -14.99 19.40
N ARG A 388 -5.33 -15.42 18.21
CA ARG A 388 -6.38 -14.73 17.42
C ARG A 388 -7.38 -15.74 16.86
N ALA A 389 -8.58 -15.24 16.53
CA ALA A 389 -9.55 -16.02 15.79
C ALA A 389 -8.95 -16.51 14.46
N PRO A 390 -9.32 -17.72 14.02
CA PRO A 390 -8.83 -18.27 12.76
C PRO A 390 -9.26 -17.40 11.59
N THR A 391 -8.43 -17.38 10.54
CA THR A 391 -8.71 -16.67 9.30
C THR A 391 -8.74 -17.64 8.13
N LEU A 392 -9.43 -17.27 7.05
CA LEU A 392 -9.41 -18.06 5.83
C LEU A 392 -7.98 -18.13 5.30
N GLY A 393 -7.53 -19.32 4.94
CA GLY A 393 -6.20 -19.52 4.41
C GLY A 393 -6.03 -18.85 3.05
N GLY A 394 -4.81 -18.36 2.80
CA GLY A 394 -4.49 -17.54 1.63
C GLY A 394 -4.96 -18.13 0.29
N PRO A 395 -4.70 -19.41 -0.04
CA PRO A 395 -5.08 -19.97 -1.33
C PRO A 395 -6.60 -19.95 -1.57
N LEU A 396 -7.38 -20.40 -0.58
CA LEU A 396 -8.84 -20.43 -0.67
C LEU A 396 -9.42 -19.01 -0.71
N LYS A 397 -8.83 -18.09 0.05
CA LYS A 397 -9.18 -16.67 0.04
C LYS A 397 -8.95 -16.04 -1.34
N SER A 398 -7.80 -16.29 -1.96
CA SER A 398 -7.47 -15.76 -3.29
C SER A 398 -8.39 -16.32 -4.38
N LEU A 399 -8.67 -17.63 -4.35
CA LEU A 399 -9.60 -18.28 -5.30
C LEU A 399 -11.03 -17.73 -5.18
N ALA A 400 -11.51 -17.52 -3.95
CA ALA A 400 -12.83 -16.96 -3.74
C ALA A 400 -12.92 -15.47 -4.12
N ARG A 401 -11.88 -14.68 -3.84
CA ARG A 401 -11.78 -13.26 -4.24
C ARG A 401 -11.67 -13.06 -5.75
N SER A 402 -11.15 -14.03 -6.49
CA SER A 402 -11.16 -13.98 -7.95
C SER A 402 -12.55 -14.21 -8.55
N GLY A 403 -13.52 -14.63 -7.73
CA GLY A 403 -14.88 -14.96 -8.16
C GLY A 403 -15.00 -16.38 -8.73
N ASP A 404 -14.03 -17.27 -8.48
CA ASP A 404 -14.06 -18.62 -9.05
C ASP A 404 -15.07 -19.52 -8.30
N PRO A 405 -16.08 -20.08 -9.00
CA PRO A 405 -17.14 -20.86 -8.37
C PRO A 405 -16.66 -22.16 -7.73
N ARG A 406 -15.46 -22.66 -8.07
CA ARG A 406 -14.88 -23.87 -7.49
C ARG A 406 -14.48 -23.68 -6.02
N ALA A 407 -14.41 -22.44 -5.53
CA ALA A 407 -14.23 -22.17 -4.10
C ALA A 407 -15.49 -22.52 -3.26
N THR A 408 -16.69 -22.41 -3.84
CA THR A 408 -17.98 -22.63 -3.15
C THR A 408 -18.06 -23.97 -2.42
N PRO A 409 -17.83 -25.15 -3.05
CA PRO A 409 -17.92 -26.43 -2.34
C PRO A 409 -16.90 -26.57 -1.21
N VAL A 410 -15.73 -25.92 -1.30
CA VAL A 410 -14.71 -25.94 -0.25
C VAL A 410 -15.12 -25.03 0.91
N LEU A 411 -15.65 -23.84 0.62
CA LEU A 411 -16.19 -22.93 1.64
C LEU A 411 -17.38 -23.54 2.39
N ALA A 412 -18.23 -24.32 1.72
CA ALA A 412 -19.30 -25.07 2.38
C ALA A 412 -18.75 -26.07 3.41
N GLN A 413 -17.65 -26.77 3.10
CA GLN A 413 -16.98 -27.65 4.04
C GLN A 413 -16.37 -26.89 5.22
N VAL A 414 -15.74 -25.74 4.97
CA VAL A 414 -15.22 -24.87 6.04
C VAL A 414 -16.35 -24.38 6.94
N LEU A 415 -17.48 -23.94 6.38
CA LEU A 415 -18.67 -23.51 7.13
C LEU A 415 -19.29 -24.63 7.97
N ALA A 416 -19.10 -25.90 7.60
CA ALA A 416 -19.56 -27.06 8.36
C ALA A 416 -18.64 -27.42 9.55
N GLN A 417 -17.42 -26.88 9.62
CA GLN A 417 -16.48 -27.17 10.71
C GLN A 417 -16.85 -26.45 12.01
N PRO A 418 -16.53 -26.99 13.21
CA PRO A 418 -16.86 -26.34 14.48
C PRO A 418 -16.27 -24.94 14.64
N LEU A 419 -15.08 -24.73 14.07
CA LEU A 419 -14.34 -23.48 14.14
C LEU A 419 -14.33 -22.83 12.74
N VAL A 420 -15.12 -21.78 12.55
CA VAL A 420 -15.26 -21.06 11.27
C VAL A 420 -14.43 -19.77 11.32
N PRO A 421 -13.68 -19.44 10.25
CA PRO A 421 -12.99 -18.16 10.16
C PRO A 421 -13.92 -16.95 10.15
N ASP A 422 -13.61 -15.94 10.96
CA ASP A 422 -14.46 -14.74 11.08
C ASP A 422 -14.47 -13.93 9.77
N ASP A 423 -13.35 -13.89 9.02
CA ASP A 423 -13.24 -13.10 7.79
C ASP A 423 -13.92 -13.73 6.56
N LEU A 424 -14.39 -14.98 6.65
CA LEU A 424 -14.93 -15.75 5.52
C LEU A 424 -16.11 -15.05 4.83
N GLY A 425 -17.00 -14.43 5.59
CA GLY A 425 -18.14 -13.72 5.01
C GLY A 425 -17.74 -12.52 4.14
N ARG A 426 -16.64 -11.83 4.48
CA ARG A 426 -16.06 -10.74 3.67
C ARG A 426 -15.37 -11.24 2.40
N VAL A 427 -15.11 -12.54 2.30
CA VAL A 427 -14.52 -13.17 1.11
C VAL A 427 -15.63 -13.70 0.20
N ILE A 428 -16.67 -14.31 0.76
CA ILE A 428 -17.80 -14.88 0.02
C ILE A 428 -18.48 -13.87 -0.90
N VAL A 429 -18.58 -12.60 -0.49
CA VAL A 429 -19.21 -11.54 -1.29
C VAL A 429 -18.64 -11.42 -2.71
N HIS A 430 -17.39 -11.83 -2.93
CA HIS A 430 -16.73 -11.74 -4.24
C HIS A 430 -17.06 -12.90 -5.20
N LEU A 431 -17.72 -13.95 -4.73
CA LEU A 431 -18.21 -15.05 -5.58
C LEU A 431 -19.50 -14.70 -6.34
N GLY A 432 -20.15 -13.58 -5.99
CA GLY A 432 -21.43 -13.18 -6.55
C GLY A 432 -22.46 -14.31 -6.45
N ARG A 433 -23.15 -14.62 -7.56
CA ARG A 433 -24.18 -15.67 -7.60
C ARG A 433 -23.67 -17.07 -7.29
N ALA A 434 -22.38 -17.35 -7.48
CA ALA A 434 -21.80 -18.66 -7.19
C ALA A 434 -21.80 -19.00 -5.70
N ALA A 435 -21.99 -18.02 -4.81
CA ALA A 435 -22.11 -18.22 -3.38
C ALA A 435 -23.53 -18.62 -2.92
N ALA A 436 -24.55 -18.59 -3.79
CA ALA A 436 -25.93 -18.91 -3.39
C ALA A 436 -26.09 -20.25 -2.63
N PRO A 437 -25.38 -21.34 -2.99
CA PRO A 437 -25.46 -22.60 -2.24
C PRO A 437 -24.97 -22.52 -0.78
N LEU A 438 -24.25 -21.46 -0.40
CA LEU A 438 -23.74 -21.25 0.96
C LEU A 438 -24.79 -20.64 1.91
N ALA A 439 -25.88 -20.09 1.38
CA ALA A 439 -26.86 -19.33 2.15
C ALA A 439 -27.43 -20.10 3.37
N PRO A 440 -27.85 -21.38 3.25
CA PRO A 440 -28.37 -22.12 4.41
C PRO A 440 -27.34 -22.25 5.55
N ALA A 441 -26.07 -22.48 5.20
CA ALA A 441 -24.98 -22.59 6.18
C ALA A 441 -24.68 -21.22 6.82
N LEU A 442 -24.69 -20.14 6.03
CA LEU A 442 -24.49 -18.78 6.52
C LEU A 442 -25.59 -18.37 7.51
N ARG A 443 -26.87 -18.64 7.18
CA ARG A 443 -28.00 -18.41 8.10
C ARG A 443 -27.85 -19.19 9.39
N HIS A 444 -27.56 -20.48 9.29
CA HIS A 444 -27.34 -21.33 10.46
C HIS A 444 -26.25 -20.77 11.38
N ARG A 445 -25.14 -20.26 10.82
CA ARG A 445 -24.07 -19.61 11.57
C ARG A 445 -24.48 -18.29 12.18
N LEU A 446 -25.24 -17.46 11.45
CA LEU A 446 -25.77 -16.21 11.98
C LEU A 446 -26.72 -16.47 13.16
N GLY A 447 -27.53 -17.52 13.09
CA GLY A 447 -28.41 -17.99 14.17
C GLY A 447 -27.65 -18.45 15.43
N GLN A 448 -26.39 -18.84 15.31
CA GLN A 448 -25.51 -19.27 16.41
C GLN A 448 -24.68 -18.15 17.02
N VAL A 449 -24.69 -16.94 16.44
CA VAL A 449 -23.90 -15.83 16.98
C VAL A 449 -24.41 -15.46 18.39
N PRO A 450 -23.54 -15.46 19.42
CA PRO A 450 -23.90 -15.01 20.76
C PRO A 450 -24.30 -13.54 20.75
N LEU A 451 -25.25 -13.17 21.61
CA LEU A 451 -25.87 -11.83 21.61
C LEU A 451 -25.29 -10.89 22.68
N ASP A 452 -24.46 -11.42 23.56
CA ASP A 452 -23.89 -10.79 24.75
C ASP A 452 -22.34 -10.81 24.75
N SER A 453 -21.73 -11.25 23.66
CA SER A 453 -20.28 -11.44 23.53
C SER A 453 -19.60 -10.20 22.93
N PRO A 454 -18.37 -9.87 23.36
CA PRO A 454 -17.58 -8.81 22.73
C PRO A 454 -17.14 -9.16 21.29
N GLU A 455 -17.16 -10.45 20.91
CA GLU A 455 -16.87 -10.96 19.57
C GLU A 455 -18.09 -10.97 18.63
N THR A 456 -19.28 -10.58 19.11
CA THR A 456 -20.50 -10.55 18.28
C THR A 456 -20.31 -9.75 17.00
N TYR A 457 -19.60 -8.61 17.06
CA TYR A 457 -19.28 -7.81 15.89
C TYR A 457 -18.47 -8.59 14.84
N ASP A 458 -17.38 -9.23 15.28
CA ASP A 458 -16.43 -9.92 14.39
C ASP A 458 -17.06 -11.13 13.70
N ARG A 459 -18.03 -11.78 14.36
CA ARG A 459 -18.77 -12.92 13.81
C ARG A 459 -19.98 -12.52 12.96
N ALA A 460 -20.78 -11.57 13.42
CA ALA A 460 -22.04 -11.20 12.77
C ALA A 460 -21.81 -10.44 11.46
N VAL A 461 -20.96 -9.40 11.47
CA VAL A 461 -20.85 -8.47 10.33
C VAL A 461 -20.37 -9.16 9.04
N PRO A 462 -19.37 -10.06 9.06
CA PRO A 462 -18.98 -10.80 7.86
C PRO A 462 -20.12 -11.68 7.33
N LEU A 463 -20.84 -12.40 8.19
CA LEU A 463 -21.98 -13.24 7.79
C LEU A 463 -23.11 -12.41 7.19
N LEU A 464 -23.45 -11.28 7.83
CA LEU A 464 -24.43 -10.32 7.31
C LEU A 464 -24.00 -9.77 5.95
N SER A 465 -22.71 -9.47 5.76
CA SER A 465 -22.18 -8.99 4.49
C SER A 465 -22.38 -10.01 3.37
N ALA A 466 -22.10 -11.29 3.63
CA ALA A 466 -22.32 -12.38 2.68
C ALA A 466 -23.81 -12.56 2.33
N LEU A 467 -24.69 -12.59 3.34
CA LEU A 467 -26.13 -12.72 3.13
C LEU A 467 -26.72 -11.51 2.39
N THR A 468 -26.25 -10.31 2.70
CA THR A 468 -26.63 -9.06 2.02
C THR A 468 -26.28 -9.13 0.53
N ALA A 469 -25.05 -9.56 0.19
CA ALA A 469 -24.62 -9.71 -1.21
C ALA A 469 -25.42 -10.78 -1.97
N LEU A 470 -25.98 -11.77 -1.27
CA LEU A 470 -26.86 -12.79 -1.84
C LEU A 470 -28.34 -12.38 -1.90
N ALA A 471 -28.72 -11.26 -1.26
CA ALA A 471 -30.11 -10.86 -1.03
C ALA A 471 -30.97 -11.99 -0.42
N ASP A 472 -30.42 -12.72 0.56
CA ASP A 472 -31.03 -13.94 1.11
C ASP A 472 -32.19 -13.66 2.08
N ARG A 473 -33.42 -13.58 1.55
CA ARG A 473 -34.65 -13.31 2.32
C ARG A 473 -34.92 -14.29 3.45
N GLU A 474 -34.51 -15.55 3.31
CA GLU A 474 -34.72 -16.57 4.34
C GLU A 474 -33.95 -16.28 5.63
N ALA A 475 -33.01 -15.33 5.63
CA ALA A 475 -32.22 -14.92 6.79
C ALA A 475 -32.91 -13.89 7.71
N VAL A 476 -34.10 -13.39 7.33
CA VAL A 476 -34.85 -12.38 8.11
C VAL A 476 -34.98 -12.78 9.60
N PRO A 477 -35.38 -14.01 9.96
CA PRO A 477 -35.53 -14.40 11.37
C PRO A 477 -34.22 -14.27 12.17
N GLU A 478 -33.09 -14.68 11.61
CA GLU A 478 -31.79 -14.57 12.26
C GLU A 478 -31.33 -13.12 12.43
N VAL A 479 -31.64 -12.26 11.45
CA VAL A 479 -31.34 -10.82 11.52
C VAL A 479 -32.21 -10.13 12.57
N LEU A 480 -33.51 -10.45 12.64
CA LEU A 480 -34.42 -9.91 13.66
C LEU A 480 -34.04 -10.37 15.06
N ARG A 481 -33.64 -11.63 15.23
CA ARG A 481 -33.08 -12.17 16.49
C ARG A 481 -31.87 -11.36 16.95
N LEU A 482 -30.97 -11.02 16.01
CA LEU A 482 -29.78 -10.22 16.31
C LEU A 482 -30.18 -8.81 16.75
N LEU A 483 -31.04 -8.12 15.99
CA LEU A 483 -31.49 -6.75 16.30
C LEU A 483 -32.22 -6.66 17.65
N GLY A 484 -33.11 -7.61 17.94
CA GLY A 484 -33.94 -7.57 19.15
C GLY A 484 -33.27 -8.13 20.41
N GLY A 485 -32.25 -8.98 20.27
CA GLY A 485 -31.67 -9.73 21.39
C GLY A 485 -30.28 -9.29 21.83
N MET A 486 -29.59 -8.42 21.08
CA MET A 486 -28.24 -7.94 21.44
C MET A 486 -28.23 -7.09 22.72
N ALA A 487 -27.35 -7.44 23.65
CA ALA A 487 -27.13 -6.68 24.88
C ALA A 487 -26.51 -5.29 24.61
N ASP A 488 -26.81 -4.31 25.46
CA ASP A 488 -26.32 -2.94 25.30
C ASP A 488 -24.79 -2.82 25.38
N GLY A 489 -24.12 -3.74 26.08
CA GLY A 489 -22.66 -3.75 26.27
C GLY A 489 -21.83 -4.34 25.13
N VAL A 490 -22.45 -4.76 24.02
CA VAL A 490 -21.74 -5.34 22.87
C VAL A 490 -20.84 -4.29 22.20
N ARG A 491 -19.57 -4.65 21.98
CA ARG A 491 -18.61 -3.79 21.28
C ARG A 491 -19.10 -3.48 19.86
N SER A 492 -19.06 -2.21 19.47
CA SER A 492 -19.45 -1.75 18.13
C SER A 492 -20.89 -2.15 17.74
N ARG A 493 -21.81 -2.21 18.71
CA ARG A 493 -23.22 -2.57 18.50
C ARG A 493 -23.88 -1.80 17.35
N HIS A 494 -23.66 -0.48 17.26
CA HIS A 494 -24.21 0.35 16.19
C HIS A 494 -23.81 -0.16 14.79
N ARG A 495 -22.58 -0.66 14.60
CA ARG A 495 -22.15 -1.22 13.30
C ARG A 495 -22.81 -2.55 12.97
N VAL A 496 -23.12 -3.36 13.99
CA VAL A 496 -23.86 -4.60 13.82
C VAL A 496 -25.30 -4.29 13.42
N VAL A 497 -25.93 -3.33 14.11
CA VAL A 497 -27.28 -2.84 13.78
C VAL A 497 -27.32 -2.26 12.37
N GLU A 498 -26.40 -1.38 12.01
CA GLU A 498 -26.25 -0.84 10.66
C GLU A 498 -26.13 -1.95 9.59
N SER A 499 -25.27 -2.95 9.82
CA SER A 499 -25.09 -4.07 8.89
C SER A 499 -26.35 -4.92 8.76
N ALA A 500 -27.06 -5.13 9.87
CA ALA A 500 -28.32 -5.88 9.91
C ALA A 500 -29.44 -5.13 9.18
N VAL A 501 -29.59 -3.82 9.38
CA VAL A 501 -30.58 -3.00 8.67
C VAL A 501 -30.29 -2.96 7.17
N ARG A 502 -29.02 -2.84 6.77
CA ARG A 502 -28.62 -2.95 5.35
C ARG A 502 -28.96 -4.31 4.75
N ALA A 503 -28.80 -5.40 5.52
CA ALA A 503 -29.20 -6.74 5.08
C ALA A 503 -30.72 -6.80 4.83
N LEU A 504 -31.54 -6.32 5.77
CA LEU A 504 -33.00 -6.28 5.63
C LEU A 504 -33.44 -5.45 4.42
N ASP A 505 -32.80 -4.30 4.18
CA ASP A 505 -33.03 -3.44 3.02
C ASP A 505 -32.73 -4.19 1.70
N ALA A 506 -31.60 -4.90 1.64
CA ALA A 506 -31.18 -5.65 0.44
C ALA A 506 -32.04 -6.90 0.15
N PHE A 507 -32.59 -7.55 1.18
CA PHE A 507 -33.44 -8.74 1.00
C PHE A 507 -34.73 -8.41 0.26
N GLY A 508 -35.31 -7.24 0.52
CA GLY A 508 -36.51 -6.72 -0.13
C GLY A 508 -37.74 -7.61 0.05
N GLY A 509 -38.61 -7.30 1.01
CA GLY A 509 -39.95 -7.90 1.13
C GLY A 509 -40.11 -8.98 2.20
N ASP A 510 -40.70 -8.58 3.32
CA ASP A 510 -41.88 -9.13 4.02
C ASP A 510 -42.10 -8.16 5.20
N ALA A 511 -42.95 -7.15 4.97
CA ALA A 511 -43.03 -5.96 5.81
C ALA A 511 -43.59 -6.24 7.21
N GLU A 512 -44.37 -7.31 7.39
CA GLU A 512 -45.11 -7.57 8.63
C GLU A 512 -44.21 -7.70 9.86
N GLU A 513 -43.08 -8.42 9.75
CA GLU A 513 -42.15 -8.63 10.88
C GLU A 513 -41.04 -7.56 10.95
N VAL A 514 -40.64 -7.02 9.80
CA VAL A 514 -39.50 -6.09 9.69
C VAL A 514 -39.88 -4.65 10.05
N VAL A 515 -41.06 -4.18 9.63
CA VAL A 515 -41.49 -2.79 9.83
C VAL A 515 -41.50 -2.36 11.30
N PRO A 516 -42.04 -3.14 12.26
CA PRO A 516 -42.04 -2.73 13.66
C PRO A 516 -40.62 -2.49 14.20
N VAL A 517 -39.66 -3.32 13.80
CA VAL A 517 -38.26 -3.19 14.20
C VAL A 517 -37.63 -1.95 13.55
N LEU A 518 -37.84 -1.73 12.25
CA LEU A 518 -37.32 -0.53 11.58
C LEU A 518 -37.89 0.76 12.17
N ARG A 519 -39.20 0.79 12.49
CA ARG A 519 -39.83 1.93 13.17
C ARG A 519 -39.23 2.20 14.54
N GLY A 520 -38.93 1.15 15.31
CA GLY A 520 -38.23 1.27 16.60
C GLY A 520 -36.81 1.87 16.49
N LEU A 521 -36.17 1.74 15.31
CA LEU A 521 -34.82 2.26 15.06
C LEU A 521 -34.79 3.70 14.54
N LEU A 522 -35.92 4.32 14.22
CA LEU A 522 -35.99 5.71 13.70
C LEU A 522 -35.54 6.78 14.71
N GLU A 523 -35.48 6.44 16.00
CA GLU A 523 -34.99 7.31 17.08
C GLU A 523 -33.61 6.86 17.61
N SER A 524 -32.90 6.03 16.85
CA SER A 524 -31.56 5.52 17.20
C SER A 524 -30.45 6.22 16.44
N GLU A 525 -29.18 5.92 16.78
CA GLU A 525 -28.00 6.33 15.99
C GLU A 525 -28.04 5.81 14.54
N CYS A 526 -28.86 4.79 14.24
CA CYS A 526 -29.02 4.20 12.91
C CYS A 526 -30.26 4.71 12.17
N ALA A 527 -30.90 5.79 12.64
CA ALA A 527 -32.16 6.31 12.12
C ALA A 527 -32.16 6.55 10.60
N GLY A 528 -31.09 7.11 10.03
CA GLY A 528 -31.00 7.36 8.59
C GLY A 528 -31.05 6.09 7.74
N ILE A 529 -30.35 5.02 8.17
CA ILE A 529 -30.34 3.73 7.47
C ILE A 529 -31.69 3.03 7.65
N ALA A 530 -32.24 3.06 8.87
CA ALA A 530 -33.55 2.48 9.18
C ALA A 530 -34.67 3.14 8.37
N ALA A 531 -34.65 4.46 8.21
CA ALA A 531 -35.58 5.20 7.37
C ALA A 531 -35.45 4.81 5.89
N GLY A 532 -34.21 4.64 5.40
CA GLY A 532 -33.97 4.13 4.04
C GLY A 532 -34.53 2.72 3.81
N ALA A 533 -34.31 1.81 4.74
CA ALA A 533 -34.88 0.45 4.69
C ALA A 533 -36.41 0.45 4.80
N LEU A 534 -36.97 1.32 5.64
CA LEU A 534 -38.42 1.46 5.81
C LEU A 534 -39.09 1.98 4.53
N TRP A 535 -38.43 2.92 3.84
CA TRP A 535 -38.86 3.37 2.51
C TRP A 535 -38.91 2.20 1.51
N SER A 536 -37.87 1.38 1.44
CA SER A 536 -37.85 0.20 0.57
C SER A 536 -38.95 -0.81 0.89
N ALA A 537 -39.34 -0.92 2.17
CA ALA A 537 -40.35 -1.88 2.64
C ALA A 537 -41.80 -1.39 2.46
N GLU A 538 -42.10 -0.13 2.79
CA GLU A 538 -43.46 0.40 2.82
C GLU A 538 -43.79 1.37 1.68
N GLY A 539 -42.79 2.06 1.12
CA GLY A 539 -43.00 3.12 0.13
C GLY A 539 -43.72 4.36 0.67
N ASP A 540 -43.85 4.52 1.99
CA ASP A 540 -44.48 5.68 2.62
C ASP A 540 -43.45 6.77 2.91
N ALA A 541 -43.39 7.78 2.04
CA ALA A 541 -42.49 8.92 2.20
C ALA A 541 -42.83 9.76 3.45
N SER A 542 -44.10 9.78 3.89
CA SER A 542 -44.52 10.61 5.03
C SER A 542 -43.95 10.11 6.35
N ALA A 543 -43.73 8.79 6.48
CA ALA A 543 -43.13 8.17 7.65
C ALA A 543 -41.61 8.44 7.76
N VAL A 544 -40.90 8.55 6.65
CA VAL A 544 -39.43 8.59 6.62
C VAL A 544 -38.84 9.98 6.40
N LEU A 545 -39.54 10.87 5.69
CA LEU A 545 -39.02 12.21 5.36
C LEU A 545 -38.70 13.07 6.59
N PRO A 546 -39.55 13.12 7.65
CA PRO A 546 -39.22 13.89 8.85
C PRO A 546 -37.91 13.42 9.50
N VAL A 547 -37.69 12.10 9.54
CA VAL A 547 -36.47 11.50 10.11
C VAL A 547 -35.26 11.84 9.25
N LEU A 548 -35.33 11.64 7.93
CA LEU A 548 -34.20 11.94 7.03
C LEU A 548 -33.84 13.43 7.00
N ILE A 549 -34.82 14.32 7.09
CA ILE A 549 -34.58 15.78 7.19
C ILE A 549 -33.91 16.13 8.52
N ARG A 550 -34.32 15.49 9.63
CA ARG A 550 -33.65 15.64 10.93
C ARG A 550 -32.19 15.18 10.86
N GLU A 551 -31.94 13.99 10.31
CA GLU A 551 -30.59 13.43 10.17
C GLU A 551 -29.68 14.30 9.28
N LEU A 552 -30.21 14.94 8.23
CA LEU A 552 -29.46 15.91 7.42
C LEU A 552 -28.98 17.15 8.20
N ALA A 553 -29.59 17.45 9.35
CA ALA A 553 -29.23 18.59 10.19
C ALA A 553 -28.26 18.23 11.33
N GLU A 554 -27.92 16.95 11.50
CA GLU A 554 -27.04 16.48 12.57
C GLU A 554 -25.57 16.92 12.35
N PRO A 555 -24.78 17.04 13.42
CA PRO A 555 -23.38 17.46 13.31
C PRO A 555 -22.49 16.41 12.65
N ASP A 556 -22.84 15.12 12.76
CA ASP A 556 -22.06 14.00 12.26
C ASP A 556 -22.15 13.87 10.72
N PRO A 557 -21.02 14.04 9.98
CA PRO A 557 -20.99 13.89 8.53
C PRO A 557 -21.46 12.53 8.02
N GLN A 558 -21.22 11.45 8.77
CA GLN A 558 -21.61 10.10 8.36
C GLN A 558 -23.14 9.95 8.36
N ARG A 559 -23.81 10.52 9.36
CA ARG A 559 -25.27 10.55 9.44
C ARG A 559 -25.86 11.41 8.33
N ARG A 560 -25.26 12.57 8.04
CA ARG A 560 -25.69 13.44 6.91
C ARG A 560 -25.55 12.75 5.56
N GLY A 561 -24.42 12.09 5.29
CA GLY A 561 -24.19 11.33 4.06
C GLY A 561 -25.19 10.19 3.87
N THR A 562 -25.41 9.41 4.93
CA THR A 562 -26.41 8.33 4.95
C THR A 562 -27.82 8.85 4.66
N ALA A 563 -28.21 9.98 5.27
CA ALA A 563 -29.52 10.59 5.03
C ALA A 563 -29.65 11.08 3.58
N ALA A 564 -28.59 11.69 3.01
CA ALA A 564 -28.57 12.10 1.61
C ALA A 564 -28.72 10.91 0.66
N GLU A 565 -28.03 9.80 0.91
CA GLU A 565 -28.16 8.56 0.12
C GLU A 565 -29.58 7.99 0.17
N ALA A 566 -30.20 7.94 1.36
CA ALA A 566 -31.59 7.50 1.51
C ALA A 566 -32.54 8.42 0.74
N LEU A 567 -32.43 9.74 0.89
CA LEU A 567 -33.24 10.72 0.15
C LEU A 567 -33.06 10.60 -1.37
N ALA A 568 -31.85 10.30 -1.83
CA ALA A 568 -31.57 10.06 -3.25
C ALA A 568 -32.35 8.85 -3.80
N ARG A 569 -32.58 7.81 -2.99
CA ARG A 569 -33.41 6.64 -3.35
C ARG A 569 -34.90 6.92 -3.35
N LEU A 570 -35.38 7.87 -2.56
CA LEU A 570 -36.77 8.36 -2.60
C LEU A 570 -37.05 9.13 -3.91
N GLY A 571 -36.01 9.68 -4.54
CA GLY A 571 -36.14 10.47 -5.77
C GLY A 571 -37.03 11.69 -5.58
N SER A 572 -37.94 11.93 -6.53
CA SER A 572 -38.79 13.13 -6.53
C SER A 572 -39.73 13.24 -5.33
N ALA A 573 -40.04 12.14 -4.64
CA ALA A 573 -40.83 12.15 -3.40
C ALA A 573 -40.14 12.94 -2.27
N ALA A 574 -38.81 13.03 -2.31
CA ALA A 574 -38.00 13.75 -1.33
C ALA A 574 -37.75 15.24 -1.69
N ARG A 575 -38.49 15.82 -2.65
CA ARG A 575 -38.27 17.22 -3.09
C ARG A 575 -38.32 18.25 -1.97
N VAL A 576 -39.10 17.99 -0.92
CA VAL A 576 -39.15 18.83 0.28
C VAL A 576 -37.80 18.94 1.02
N ALA A 577 -36.90 17.96 0.86
CA ALA A 577 -35.57 17.95 1.47
C ALA A 577 -34.51 18.72 0.64
N ALA A 578 -34.86 19.26 -0.53
CA ALA A 578 -33.93 19.96 -1.42
C ALA A 578 -33.13 21.09 -0.73
N PRO A 579 -33.70 21.94 0.16
CA PRO A 579 -32.91 22.93 0.88
C PRO A 579 -31.84 22.34 1.80
N GLY A 580 -32.12 21.18 2.42
CA GLY A 580 -31.17 20.45 3.24
C GLY A 580 -30.00 19.91 2.41
N LEU A 581 -30.32 19.29 1.27
CA LEU A 581 -29.32 18.77 0.32
C LEU A 581 -28.48 19.90 -0.29
N ALA A 582 -29.08 21.05 -0.59
CA ALA A 582 -28.36 22.22 -1.10
C ALA A 582 -27.31 22.77 -0.10
N ARG A 583 -27.51 22.58 1.22
CA ARG A 583 -26.47 22.92 2.22
C ARG A 583 -25.27 21.97 2.13
N LEU A 584 -25.50 20.68 1.90
CA LEU A 584 -24.40 19.71 1.72
C LEU A 584 -23.57 19.99 0.47
N VAL A 585 -24.23 20.42 -0.62
CA VAL A 585 -23.55 20.85 -1.85
C VAL A 585 -22.53 21.97 -1.61
N GLY A 586 -22.75 22.81 -0.58
CA GLY A 586 -21.84 23.87 -0.16
C GLY A 586 -20.97 23.54 1.06
N ALA A 587 -20.87 22.28 1.49
CA ALA A 587 -20.07 21.88 2.65
C ALA A 587 -18.56 21.89 2.35
N ASP A 588 -17.74 22.03 3.39
CA ASP A 588 -16.27 22.00 3.26
C ASP A 588 -15.74 20.60 2.90
N SER A 589 -16.46 19.55 3.32
CA SER A 589 -16.10 18.16 3.02
C SER A 589 -16.46 17.76 1.59
N VAL A 590 -15.48 17.27 0.82
CA VAL A 590 -15.68 16.79 -0.56
C VAL A 590 -16.65 15.62 -0.65
N TRP A 591 -16.62 14.70 0.32
CA TRP A 591 -17.57 13.58 0.40
C TRP A 591 -19.01 14.06 0.56
N GLU A 592 -19.21 15.09 1.38
CA GLU A 592 -20.54 15.67 1.62
C GLU A 592 -21.04 16.46 0.40
N ARG A 593 -20.16 17.23 -0.27
CA ARG A 593 -20.49 17.91 -1.52
C ARG A 593 -20.92 16.92 -2.60
N ALA A 594 -20.14 15.85 -2.80
CA ALA A 594 -20.43 14.83 -3.79
C ALA A 594 -21.75 14.11 -3.47
N ALA A 595 -21.94 13.64 -2.24
CA ALA A 595 -23.18 12.98 -1.81
C ALA A 595 -24.41 13.90 -1.92
N GLY A 596 -24.28 15.15 -1.46
CA GLY A 596 -25.31 16.17 -1.55
C GLY A 596 -25.70 16.51 -2.99
N ALA A 597 -24.71 16.63 -3.89
CA ALA A 597 -24.94 16.89 -5.31
C ALA A 597 -25.64 15.72 -6.01
N CYS A 598 -25.19 14.48 -5.74
CA CYS A 598 -25.83 13.28 -6.29
C CYS A 598 -27.29 13.16 -5.82
N ALA A 599 -27.53 13.36 -4.52
CA ALA A 599 -28.87 13.32 -3.95
C ALA A 599 -29.76 14.44 -4.46
N LEU A 600 -29.26 15.68 -4.52
CA LEU A 600 -30.02 16.84 -4.99
C LEU A 600 -30.49 16.64 -6.44
N TRP A 601 -29.63 16.11 -7.32
CA TRP A 601 -30.03 15.80 -8.68
C TRP A 601 -31.11 14.71 -8.74
N ARG A 602 -30.97 13.59 -8.03
CA ARG A 602 -32.01 12.54 -8.02
C ARG A 602 -33.37 13.04 -7.53
N VAL A 603 -33.37 14.01 -6.64
CA VAL A 603 -34.57 14.58 -6.02
C VAL A 603 -35.22 15.68 -6.89
N THR A 604 -34.41 16.48 -7.59
CA THR A 604 -34.89 17.67 -8.32
C THR A 604 -34.93 17.47 -9.83
N GLY A 605 -34.02 16.68 -10.39
CA GLY A 605 -33.74 16.59 -11.83
C GLY A 605 -32.90 17.74 -12.38
N GLU A 606 -32.46 18.70 -11.55
CA GLU A 606 -31.74 19.90 -11.98
C GLU A 606 -30.24 19.63 -12.16
N ALA A 607 -29.86 18.97 -13.27
CA ALA A 607 -28.47 18.61 -13.54
C ALA A 607 -27.53 19.84 -13.57
N GLU A 608 -27.94 20.93 -14.25
CA GLU A 608 -27.13 22.15 -14.41
C GLU A 608 -26.61 22.73 -13.07
N ARG A 609 -27.37 22.53 -11.99
CA ARG A 609 -27.03 23.03 -10.65
C ARG A 609 -25.95 22.19 -9.95
N VAL A 610 -25.82 20.92 -10.30
CA VAL A 610 -24.93 19.97 -9.60
C VAL A 610 -23.67 19.62 -10.40
N LEU A 611 -23.71 19.70 -11.73
CA LEU A 611 -22.59 19.32 -12.60
C LEU A 611 -21.28 20.06 -12.26
N PRO A 612 -21.27 21.39 -11.96
CA PRO A 612 -20.03 22.07 -11.56
C PRO A 612 -19.43 21.53 -10.26
N VAL A 613 -20.28 21.13 -9.31
CA VAL A 613 -19.85 20.60 -8.00
C VAL A 613 -19.33 19.18 -8.15
N LEU A 614 -19.98 18.35 -8.97
CA LEU A 614 -19.50 17.00 -9.28
C LEU A 614 -18.15 17.04 -10.01
N ARG A 615 -17.95 17.97 -10.95
CA ARG A 615 -16.64 18.19 -11.59
C ARG A 615 -15.57 18.54 -10.56
N SER A 616 -15.82 19.57 -9.76
CA SER A 616 -14.87 20.02 -8.73
C SER A 616 -14.53 18.90 -7.76
N ALA A 617 -15.51 18.12 -7.31
CA ALA A 617 -15.30 17.01 -6.39
C ALA A 617 -14.49 15.86 -7.02
N TRP A 618 -14.73 15.55 -8.31
CA TRP A 618 -13.98 14.55 -9.07
C TRP A 618 -12.49 14.89 -9.20
N GLU A 619 -12.21 16.17 -9.46
CA GLU A 619 -10.85 16.71 -9.60
C GLU A 619 -10.13 16.80 -8.25
N GLU A 620 -10.84 17.14 -7.18
CA GLU A 620 -10.28 17.34 -5.84
C GLU A 620 -9.91 16.04 -5.13
N HIS A 621 -10.75 14.99 -5.19
CA HIS A 621 -10.52 13.77 -4.40
C HIS A 621 -10.86 12.48 -5.16
N PRO A 622 -9.90 11.57 -5.40
CA PRO A 622 -10.14 10.35 -6.18
C PRO A 622 -11.20 9.42 -5.57
N GLU A 623 -11.31 9.34 -4.25
CA GLU A 623 -12.25 8.43 -3.59
C GLU A 623 -13.74 8.71 -3.91
N VAL A 624 -14.09 9.94 -4.29
CA VAL A 624 -15.49 10.25 -4.65
C VAL A 624 -15.82 9.91 -6.10
N ARG A 625 -14.83 9.61 -6.95
CA ARG A 625 -15.04 9.33 -8.38
C ARG A 625 -15.98 8.15 -8.60
N GLY A 626 -15.86 7.09 -7.81
CA GLY A 626 -16.76 5.93 -7.87
C GLY A 626 -18.23 6.29 -7.62
N THR A 627 -18.48 7.18 -6.65
CA THR A 627 -19.83 7.69 -6.32
C THR A 627 -20.37 8.58 -7.43
N ILE A 628 -19.53 9.47 -7.96
CA ILE A 628 -19.91 10.38 -9.04
C ILE A 628 -20.18 9.59 -10.33
N ALA A 629 -19.37 8.61 -10.70
CA ALA A 629 -19.60 7.75 -11.86
C ALA A 629 -20.94 6.99 -11.76
N ALA A 630 -21.29 6.49 -10.58
CA ALA A 630 -22.60 5.87 -10.34
C ALA A 630 -23.77 6.86 -10.45
N CYS A 631 -23.54 8.14 -10.12
CA CYS A 631 -24.52 9.20 -10.30
C CYS A 631 -24.71 9.54 -11.79
N LEU A 632 -23.61 9.69 -12.54
CA LEU A 632 -23.60 9.95 -13.98
C LEU A 632 -24.34 8.86 -14.76
N LEU A 633 -24.18 7.59 -14.36
CA LEU A 633 -24.90 6.48 -15.00
C LEU A 633 -26.42 6.66 -14.95
N GLY A 634 -26.95 7.23 -13.84
CA GLY A 634 -28.37 7.54 -13.74
C GLY A 634 -28.77 8.84 -14.44
N MET A 635 -27.83 9.75 -14.71
CA MET A 635 -28.09 11.02 -15.41
C MET A 635 -28.28 10.82 -16.92
N GLU A 636 -27.70 9.74 -17.48
CA GLU A 636 -27.69 9.48 -18.91
C GLU A 636 -27.25 10.74 -19.69
N ALA A 637 -28.03 11.19 -20.68
CA ALA A 637 -27.72 12.37 -21.49
C ALA A 637 -27.52 13.68 -20.67
N ALA A 638 -28.13 13.80 -19.48
CA ALA A 638 -27.93 14.98 -18.63
C ALA A 638 -26.52 15.04 -18.01
N GLY A 639 -25.80 13.91 -17.96
CA GLY A 639 -24.43 13.80 -17.46
C GLY A 639 -23.37 14.10 -18.51
N ALA A 640 -23.75 14.24 -19.80
CA ALA A 640 -22.84 14.46 -20.92
C ALA A 640 -21.75 15.52 -20.69
N PRO A 641 -22.02 16.66 -20.00
CA PRO A 641 -20.98 17.65 -19.70
C PRO A 641 -19.83 17.19 -18.80
N LEU A 642 -19.88 15.98 -18.23
CA LEU A 642 -18.81 15.37 -17.43
C LEU A 642 -18.23 14.10 -18.07
N HIS A 643 -18.64 13.73 -19.29
CA HIS A 643 -18.11 12.54 -19.97
C HIS A 643 -16.63 12.69 -20.35
N ASP A 644 -16.12 13.91 -20.49
CA ASP A 644 -14.69 14.18 -20.64
C ASP A 644 -13.86 13.64 -19.46
N LEU A 645 -14.38 13.73 -18.24
CA LEU A 645 -13.73 13.17 -17.04
C LEU A 645 -13.72 11.65 -17.07
N VAL A 646 -14.80 11.04 -17.55
CA VAL A 646 -14.94 9.58 -17.71
C VAL A 646 -13.94 9.05 -18.75
N GLU A 647 -13.83 9.71 -19.91
CA GLU A 647 -12.83 9.33 -20.92
C GLU A 647 -11.40 9.52 -20.41
N ALA A 648 -11.13 10.63 -19.72
CA ALA A 648 -9.82 10.87 -19.11
C ALA A 648 -9.48 9.81 -18.06
N GLU A 649 -10.44 9.39 -17.25
CA GLU A 649 -10.27 8.32 -16.25
C GLU A 649 -10.01 6.97 -16.93
N LEU A 650 -10.75 6.61 -17.98
CA LEU A 650 -10.52 5.36 -18.72
C LEU A 650 -9.17 5.33 -19.42
N ALA A 651 -8.66 6.50 -19.86
CA ALA A 651 -7.36 6.64 -20.51
C ALA A 651 -6.19 6.76 -19.51
N ALA A 652 -6.46 7.03 -18.23
CA ALA A 652 -5.41 7.23 -17.24
C ALA A 652 -4.63 5.93 -17.01
N PRO A 653 -3.28 5.95 -17.13
CA PRO A 653 -2.45 4.75 -16.99
C PRO A 653 -2.27 4.30 -15.53
N ARG A 654 -2.56 5.18 -14.57
CA ARG A 654 -2.44 4.89 -13.13
C ARG A 654 -3.82 4.63 -12.53
N ARG A 655 -3.86 3.79 -11.51
CA ARG A 655 -5.07 3.58 -10.70
C ARG A 655 -5.39 4.83 -9.89
N HIS A 656 -6.67 5.06 -9.59
CA HIS A 656 -7.13 6.32 -9.03
C HIS A 656 -6.80 6.50 -7.52
N LEU A 657 -6.60 5.42 -6.77
CA LEU A 657 -6.31 5.46 -5.32
C LEU A 657 -4.82 5.32 -4.97
N VAL A 658 -3.91 5.53 -5.92
CA VAL A 658 -2.48 5.41 -5.65
C VAL A 658 -2.02 6.45 -4.64
N ARG A 659 -1.52 6.00 -3.49
CA ARG A 659 -0.94 6.85 -2.43
C ARG A 659 0.56 6.63 -2.35
N SER A 660 1.32 7.72 -2.19
CA SER A 660 2.76 7.64 -1.92
C SER A 660 2.98 6.91 -0.58
N GLY A 661 3.67 5.77 -0.59
CA GLY A 661 4.05 5.03 0.63
C GLY A 661 2.92 4.32 1.39
N GLY A 662 1.68 4.32 0.87
CA GLY A 662 0.51 3.70 1.49
C GLY A 662 -0.05 2.52 0.69
N HIS A 663 -0.75 1.60 1.36
CA HIS A 663 -1.43 0.47 0.72
C HIS A 663 -2.83 0.26 1.33
N GLY A 664 -3.88 0.37 0.52
CA GLY A 664 -5.21 -0.12 0.84
C GLY A 664 -5.44 -1.50 0.22
N GLY A 665 -5.90 -2.45 1.04
CA GLY A 665 -6.18 -3.82 0.58
C GLY A 665 -7.37 -3.97 -0.38
N LEU A 666 -8.04 -2.87 -0.74
CA LEU A 666 -9.18 -2.82 -1.67
C LEU A 666 -8.92 -1.95 -2.90
N ASP A 667 -7.75 -1.31 -3.01
CA ASP A 667 -7.50 -0.25 -4.01
C ASP A 667 -7.68 -0.76 -5.44
N VAL A 668 -7.19 -1.97 -5.73
CA VAL A 668 -7.34 -2.63 -7.05
C VAL A 668 -8.81 -2.91 -7.34
N LEU A 669 -9.57 -3.40 -6.35
CA LEU A 669 -10.99 -3.71 -6.52
C LEU A 669 -11.81 -2.45 -6.79
N GLU A 670 -11.60 -1.40 -6.02
CA GLU A 670 -12.32 -0.13 -6.19
C GLU A 670 -11.97 0.52 -7.53
N ASP A 671 -10.72 0.38 -7.99
CA ASP A 671 -10.32 0.87 -9.32
C ASP A 671 -11.01 0.11 -10.46
N GLU A 672 -11.04 -1.22 -10.40
CA GLU A 672 -11.76 -2.01 -11.42
C GLU A 672 -13.27 -1.69 -11.44
N ARG A 673 -13.88 -1.46 -10.27
CA ARG A 673 -15.29 -1.03 -10.16
C ARG A 673 -15.53 0.36 -10.75
N LEU A 674 -14.63 1.31 -10.51
CA LEU A 674 -14.70 2.64 -11.12
C LEU A 674 -14.63 2.51 -12.64
N LEU A 675 -13.69 1.73 -13.17
CA LEU A 675 -13.53 1.52 -14.61
C LEU A 675 -14.76 0.85 -15.23
N GLU A 676 -15.36 -0.14 -14.56
CA GLU A 676 -16.62 -0.75 -14.99
C GLU A 676 -17.73 0.30 -15.12
N ARG A 677 -17.97 1.10 -14.08
CA ARG A 677 -18.96 2.19 -14.11
C ARG A 677 -18.67 3.22 -15.19
N CYS A 678 -17.42 3.61 -15.35
CA CYS A 678 -17.01 4.55 -16.40
C CYS A 678 -17.29 3.99 -17.82
N ARG A 679 -17.07 2.69 -18.05
CA ARG A 679 -17.41 2.05 -19.32
C ARG A 679 -18.92 2.00 -19.55
N GLU A 680 -19.71 1.78 -18.50
CA GLU A 680 -21.17 1.83 -18.56
C GLU A 680 -21.66 3.23 -18.91
N VAL A 681 -21.14 4.28 -18.24
CA VAL A 681 -21.48 5.69 -18.54
C VAL A 681 -21.14 6.06 -19.98
N ARG A 682 -20.02 5.58 -20.51
CA ARG A 682 -19.65 5.79 -21.92
C ARG A 682 -20.59 5.08 -22.91
N GLY A 683 -21.16 3.96 -22.50
CA GLY A 683 -22.05 3.13 -23.33
C GLY A 683 -23.52 3.55 -23.29
N ALA A 684 -23.92 4.30 -22.25
CA ALA A 684 -25.24 4.90 -22.09
C ALA A 684 -25.34 6.23 -22.87
#